data_AF-A0A8M1KTC8-F1
#
_entry.id   AF-A0A8M1KTC8-F1
#
_cell.length_a   1.000
_cell.length_b   1.000
_cell.length_c   1.000
_cell.angle_alpha   90.00
_cell.angle_beta   90.00
_cell.angle_gamma   90.00
#
_symmetry.space_group_name_H-M   'P 1'
#
loop_
_entity.id
_entity.type
_entity.pdbx_description
1 polymer ?
#
loop_
_entity_poly.entity_id
_entity_poly.type
_entity_poly.pdbx_seq_one_letter_code
_entity_poly.pdbx_strand_id
1 'polypeptide(L)'
;MRVILHCGVIAALLLSVAWATPQGADDHEGHDHGPHTADHHHHLHHGEDESHPQHEGQQIYTLRQPNAEFAFALYKKLSALPEPQSNIFFSPLSISMALSMLALGVKGDTFSELYQALGYAELTPETVNEAYEHIFHMLGHEKENMQLDLSSAVALRSGASVVDKFLGDAKHYFESELFTVDFTKRDVAIEEINKYIAQQTNNTITDMVKEVESDTLMILINCIYFRGEWQKMFNTKLTKQADFHGDENTKVMVDMMQTEGEFEFYEDKENFTTVLRLPYKGSASMIIVLPDEGKMKEVEDSISTSHLKHWIGAMTKWLVRIHMPKYSVSGKYSLKDTLKAMGVVTAFSPTADFSGMTTEQAVLGKVEHQAVLRVDEKGSEAAAVTTVEIVMRTAAEPLFIEINRPFFVFITDRSTKSILFMGKISNPNPKSIIFPFAACSPMHGHYKVCKGCMGAVTSTVATDMIKKQRLPAELLYFDEKLTSKADFHVDENTKVTVDMMQRSGRYDLYEDQDNFSTVLMLPYKGNAVMMIVLPDEGKMKEVEALICKDHLIHWHENLFRSYVDIFLPKFSISTDVPLKNILTEMGIVSAFTDAADFPGISEETKVKVSKVTHKAVLSVDEKGTEAAAVTTIEIMPMSLPYVINLNRPFLVLILEDSTKSILFMGKITNPTV
;
A
#
# COMPACT_ATOMS: atom_id res chain seq x y z
N MET A 1 -19.31 2.67 -65.11
CA MET A 1 -18.81 1.83 -64.00
C MET A 1 -19.30 2.39 -62.66
N ARG A 2 -19.12 1.66 -61.55
CA ARG A 2 -19.66 1.92 -60.20
C ARG A 2 -19.39 3.37 -59.69
N VAL A 3 -20.31 4.14 -59.05
CA VAL A 3 -21.19 3.96 -57.84
C VAL A 3 -20.41 4.28 -56.54
N ILE A 4 -20.82 5.15 -55.58
CA ILE A 4 -22.03 6.03 -55.39
C ILE A 4 -21.77 7.24 -54.40
N LEU A 5 -22.72 8.20 -54.31
CA LEU A 5 -22.99 9.36 -53.39
C LEU A 5 -22.10 9.67 -52.14
N HIS A 6 -21.70 10.95 -51.87
CA HIS A 6 -22.36 12.07 -51.13
C HIS A 6 -22.35 11.96 -49.59
N CYS A 7 -21.99 12.94 -48.74
CA CYS A 7 -22.15 14.42 -48.67
C CYS A 7 -23.43 14.91 -47.94
N GLY A 8 -23.27 15.75 -46.89
CA GLY A 8 -24.36 16.48 -46.21
C GLY A 8 -24.05 16.81 -44.74
N VAL A 9 -24.43 18.00 -44.24
CA VAL A 9 -24.20 18.48 -42.84
C VAL A 9 -25.38 19.38 -42.40
N ILE A 10 -25.54 19.58 -41.08
CA ILE A 10 -26.39 20.57 -40.36
C ILE A 10 -27.83 20.07 -40.01
N ALA A 11 -28.33 20.54 -38.86
CA ALA A 11 -29.51 20.06 -38.12
C ALA A 11 -30.69 21.06 -38.09
N ALA A 12 -31.89 20.63 -37.63
CA ALA A 12 -32.81 21.43 -36.76
C ALA A 12 -34.10 20.70 -36.30
N LEU A 13 -34.45 20.88 -35.02
CA LEU A 13 -35.77 21.16 -34.39
C LEU A 13 -37.09 20.40 -34.76
N LEU A 14 -37.59 19.63 -33.77
CA LEU A 14 -38.91 19.69 -33.07
C LEU A 14 -40.30 19.84 -33.79
N LEU A 15 -41.29 19.08 -33.25
CA LEU A 15 -42.79 19.25 -33.28
C LEU A 15 -43.49 19.01 -34.65
N SER A 16 -44.77 18.58 -34.80
CA SER A 16 -45.85 17.92 -34.00
C SER A 16 -47.07 17.62 -34.95
N VAL A 17 -48.30 17.12 -34.68
CA VAL A 17 -49.17 16.77 -33.52
C VAL A 17 -50.21 15.66 -33.95
N ALA A 18 -50.55 14.64 -33.14
CA ALA A 18 -51.85 13.90 -33.09
C ALA A 18 -51.80 12.72 -32.06
N TRP A 19 -52.48 12.67 -30.90
CA TRP A 19 -53.92 12.64 -30.55
C TRP A 19 -54.63 11.27 -30.63
N ALA A 20 -54.80 10.60 -29.47
CA ALA A 20 -56.05 9.94 -29.04
C ALA A 20 -55.97 9.38 -27.59
N THR A 21 -56.91 9.77 -26.73
CA THR A 21 -57.31 9.06 -25.48
C THR A 21 -58.85 8.94 -25.48
N PRO A 22 -59.44 7.91 -24.84
CA PRO A 22 -59.96 8.08 -23.46
C PRO A 22 -59.83 6.81 -22.57
N GLN A 23 -59.59 6.91 -21.25
CA GLN A 23 -60.55 6.89 -20.10
C GLN A 23 -61.29 5.56 -19.81
N GLY A 24 -61.60 5.32 -18.52
CA GLY A 24 -62.20 4.09 -17.97
C GLY A 24 -61.17 3.31 -17.14
N ALA A 25 -61.02 3.45 -15.82
CA ALA A 25 -61.94 3.77 -14.72
C ALA A 25 -62.84 2.58 -14.29
N ASP A 26 -62.64 2.22 -13.02
CA ASP A 26 -63.55 1.59 -12.05
C ASP A 26 -64.09 0.15 -12.28
N ASP A 27 -63.72 -0.73 -11.33
CA ASP A 27 -64.62 -1.30 -10.31
C ASP A 27 -64.82 -2.82 -10.15
N HIS A 28 -65.12 -3.17 -8.89
CA HIS A 28 -65.73 -4.39 -8.33
C HIS A 28 -65.06 -5.78 -8.40
N GLU A 29 -64.56 -6.19 -7.22
CA GLU A 29 -64.91 -7.44 -6.50
C GLU A 29 -64.90 -8.81 -7.24
N GLY A 30 -63.80 -9.54 -7.04
CA GLY A 30 -63.82 -10.80 -6.26
C GLY A 30 -64.46 -12.07 -6.84
N HIS A 31 -63.68 -13.15 -6.85
CA HIS A 31 -64.14 -14.41 -6.24
C HIS A 31 -62.95 -15.26 -5.75
N ASP A 32 -63.24 -16.09 -4.74
CA ASP A 32 -62.34 -17.04 -4.09
C ASP A 32 -62.02 -18.27 -4.97
N HIS A 33 -60.82 -18.86 -4.84
CA HIS A 33 -60.59 -20.30 -4.64
C HIS A 33 -59.14 -20.78 -4.91
N GLY A 34 -58.50 -21.30 -3.85
CA GLY A 34 -57.60 -22.46 -3.94
C GLY A 34 -56.11 -22.22 -4.25
N PRO A 35 -55.21 -23.18 -3.93
CA PRO A 35 -53.79 -22.86 -3.72
C PRO A 35 -52.79 -23.58 -4.66
N HIS A 36 -51.57 -23.02 -4.66
CA HIS A 36 -50.31 -23.60 -5.14
C HIS A 36 -50.14 -23.84 -6.66
N THR A 37 -49.39 -22.94 -7.29
CA THR A 37 -48.17 -23.33 -8.01
C THR A 37 -47.12 -22.25 -7.76
N ALA A 38 -45.92 -22.63 -7.35
CA ALA A 38 -44.82 -21.69 -7.15
C ALA A 38 -44.10 -21.49 -8.47
N ASP A 39 -44.65 -20.61 -9.32
CA ASP A 39 -44.13 -20.38 -10.66
C ASP A 39 -42.89 -19.49 -10.64
N HIS A 40 -42.04 -19.63 -11.66
CA HIS A 40 -40.68 -19.06 -11.64
C HIS A 40 -40.69 -17.53 -11.75
N HIS A 41 -40.16 -16.84 -10.73
CA HIS A 41 -39.78 -15.43 -10.86
C HIS A 41 -38.59 -15.30 -11.83
N HIS A 42 -38.89 -15.05 -13.09
CA HIS A 42 -37.94 -14.58 -14.08
C HIS A 42 -37.47 -13.17 -13.70
N HIS A 43 -36.33 -13.06 -13.03
CA HIS A 43 -35.60 -11.80 -12.94
C HIS A 43 -35.03 -11.47 -14.32
N LEU A 44 -35.47 -10.33 -14.87
CA LEU A 44 -35.04 -9.83 -16.17
C LEU A 44 -33.65 -9.20 -16.03
N HIS A 45 -32.80 -9.38 -17.04
CA HIS A 45 -31.57 -8.60 -17.15
C HIS A 45 -31.92 -7.13 -17.36
N HIS A 46 -31.59 -6.28 -16.38
CA HIS A 46 -31.56 -4.84 -16.58
C HIS A 46 -30.27 -4.46 -17.34
N GLY A 47 -30.38 -3.46 -18.23
CA GLY A 47 -29.25 -2.92 -18.97
C GLY A 47 -28.50 -1.84 -18.18
N GLU A 48 -27.28 -1.53 -18.60
CA GLU A 48 -26.30 -0.67 -17.91
C GLU A 48 -26.71 0.81 -17.71
N ASP A 49 -27.95 1.20 -18.04
CA ASP A 49 -28.43 2.59 -18.10
C ASP A 49 -29.85 2.79 -17.51
N GLU A 50 -30.46 1.77 -16.87
CA GLU A 50 -31.76 1.92 -16.17
C GLU A 50 -31.60 2.04 -14.65
N SER A 51 -32.36 2.95 -14.02
CA SER A 51 -32.35 3.12 -12.58
C SER A 51 -33.03 1.95 -11.86
N HIS A 52 -32.31 1.25 -10.98
CA HIS A 52 -32.86 0.21 -10.11
C HIS A 52 -34.10 0.69 -9.34
N PRO A 53 -35.05 -0.22 -9.02
CA PRO A 53 -36.14 0.08 -8.09
C PRO A 53 -35.59 0.56 -6.74
N GLN A 54 -36.28 1.50 -6.10
CA GLN A 54 -35.93 1.98 -4.77
C GLN A 54 -36.30 0.93 -3.70
N HIS A 55 -35.48 -0.11 -3.58
CA HIS A 55 -35.49 -0.99 -2.41
C HIS A 55 -35.22 -0.16 -1.15
N GLU A 56 -35.99 -0.41 -0.10
CA GLU A 56 -35.98 0.44 1.10
C GLU A 56 -34.60 0.42 1.77
N GLY A 57 -34.11 1.60 2.16
CA GLY A 57 -32.71 1.86 2.56
C GLY A 57 -32.24 1.21 3.88
N GLN A 58 -32.84 0.10 4.30
CA GLN A 58 -32.42 -0.72 5.43
C GLN A 58 -31.43 -1.83 5.02
N GLN A 59 -31.60 -2.48 3.85
CA GLN A 59 -30.80 -3.66 3.47
C GLN A 59 -29.28 -3.38 3.43
N ILE A 60 -28.87 -2.20 2.95
CA ILE A 60 -27.46 -1.79 2.81
C ILE A 60 -26.74 -1.75 4.17
N TYR A 61 -27.47 -1.49 5.28
CA TYR A 61 -26.88 -1.40 6.61
C TYR A 61 -26.95 -2.71 7.41
N THR A 62 -27.58 -3.77 6.89
CA THR A 62 -27.76 -5.05 7.60
C THR A 62 -26.43 -5.67 8.03
N LEU A 63 -25.45 -5.71 7.12
CA LEU A 63 -24.12 -6.28 7.39
C LEU A 63 -23.19 -5.35 8.20
N ARG A 64 -23.58 -4.09 8.40
CA ARG A 64 -22.73 -3.08 9.07
C ARG A 64 -22.35 -3.50 10.49
N GLN A 65 -23.32 -3.99 11.28
CA GLN A 65 -23.08 -4.40 12.67
C GLN A 65 -22.34 -5.74 12.72
N PRO A 66 -22.77 -6.83 12.04
CA PRO A 66 -22.01 -8.08 11.98
C PRO A 66 -20.55 -7.92 11.51
N ASN A 67 -20.31 -7.21 10.40
CA ASN A 67 -18.94 -7.03 9.89
C ASN A 67 -18.06 -6.22 10.85
N ALA A 68 -18.63 -5.28 11.61
CA ALA A 68 -17.90 -4.56 12.64
C ALA A 68 -17.64 -5.44 13.88
N GLU A 69 -18.56 -6.30 14.29
CA GLU A 69 -18.37 -7.25 15.39
C GLU A 69 -17.32 -8.31 15.02
N PHE A 70 -17.38 -8.84 13.80
CA PHE A 70 -16.33 -9.68 13.21
C PHE A 70 -14.97 -8.98 13.21
N ALA A 71 -14.90 -7.69 12.83
CA ALA A 71 -13.66 -6.93 12.86
C ALA A 71 -13.01 -6.89 14.26
N PHE A 72 -13.79 -6.60 15.30
CA PHE A 72 -13.27 -6.58 16.68
C PHE A 72 -12.95 -7.99 17.22
N ALA A 73 -13.76 -8.99 16.87
CA ALA A 73 -13.50 -10.39 17.25
C ALA A 73 -12.20 -10.91 16.61
N LEU A 74 -12.03 -10.68 15.30
CA LEU A 74 -10.81 -11.01 14.56
C LEU A 74 -9.60 -10.24 15.11
N TYR A 75 -9.72 -8.93 15.34
CA TYR A 75 -8.64 -8.14 15.95
C TYR A 75 -8.16 -8.77 17.26
N LYS A 76 -9.07 -9.12 18.18
CA LYS A 76 -8.73 -9.72 19.49
C LYS A 76 -8.19 -11.14 19.39
N LYS A 77 -8.34 -11.84 18.25
CA LYS A 77 -7.60 -13.08 17.96
C LYS A 77 -6.21 -12.81 17.40
N LEU A 78 -6.06 -11.81 16.53
CA LEU A 78 -4.78 -11.46 15.93
C LEU A 78 -3.80 -10.83 16.94
N SER A 79 -4.30 -9.99 17.86
CA SER A 79 -3.48 -9.42 18.94
C SER A 79 -3.10 -10.41 20.04
N ALA A 80 -3.72 -11.60 20.06
CA ALA A 80 -3.44 -12.69 20.98
C ALA A 80 -2.52 -13.78 20.38
N LEU A 81 -1.97 -13.57 19.17
CA LEU A 81 -1.03 -14.52 18.56
C LEU A 81 0.34 -14.50 19.28
N PRO A 82 1.09 -15.61 19.30
CA PRO A 82 2.36 -15.68 20.04
C PRO A 82 3.52 -14.87 19.44
N GLU A 83 3.45 -14.52 18.15
CA GLU A 83 4.48 -13.70 17.50
C GLU A 83 4.21 -12.20 17.75
N PRO A 84 5.22 -11.41 18.19
CA PRO A 84 5.06 -10.00 18.47
C PRO A 84 4.94 -9.18 17.18
N GLN A 85 3.73 -9.09 16.62
CA GLN A 85 3.42 -8.16 15.54
C GLN A 85 3.47 -6.71 16.04
N SER A 86 4.53 -5.97 15.70
CA SER A 86 4.72 -4.57 16.11
C SER A 86 3.68 -3.60 15.54
N ASN A 87 2.90 -4.03 14.54
CA ASN A 87 1.70 -3.36 14.05
C ASN A 87 0.72 -4.46 13.58
N ILE A 88 -0.57 -4.25 13.79
CA ILE A 88 -1.65 -5.10 13.27
C ILE A 88 -2.41 -4.28 12.24
N PHE A 89 -2.65 -4.79 11.03
CA PHE A 89 -3.42 -4.07 10.01
C PHE A 89 -4.06 -5.01 8.99
N PHE A 90 -5.39 -4.98 8.87
CA PHE A 90 -6.16 -5.84 7.97
C PHE A 90 -7.44 -5.15 7.47
N SER A 91 -8.06 -5.70 6.42
CA SER A 91 -9.42 -5.33 6.02
C SER A 91 -10.42 -6.36 6.54
N PRO A 92 -11.29 -6.00 7.52
CA PRO A 92 -12.34 -6.92 7.95
C PRO A 92 -13.35 -7.19 6.83
N LEU A 93 -13.74 -6.15 6.07
CA LEU A 93 -14.70 -6.27 4.97
C LEU A 93 -14.26 -7.29 3.92
N SER A 94 -13.01 -7.21 3.45
CA SER A 94 -12.45 -8.15 2.47
C SER A 94 -12.47 -9.61 2.96
N ILE A 95 -12.14 -9.83 4.24
CA ILE A 95 -12.15 -11.17 4.85
C ILE A 95 -13.59 -11.68 4.99
N SER A 96 -14.52 -10.85 5.47
CA SER A 96 -15.94 -11.18 5.58
C SER A 96 -16.56 -11.53 4.22
N MET A 97 -16.16 -10.81 3.16
CA MET A 97 -16.60 -11.08 1.78
C MET A 97 -16.05 -12.40 1.25
N ALA A 98 -14.74 -12.68 1.43
CA ALA A 98 -14.15 -13.95 1.01
C ALA A 98 -14.84 -15.15 1.67
N LEU A 99 -15.16 -15.04 2.96
CA LEU A 99 -15.84 -16.09 3.73
C LEU A 99 -17.34 -16.17 3.43
N SER A 100 -17.99 -15.08 3.03
CA SER A 100 -19.38 -15.10 2.56
C SER A 100 -19.50 -15.69 1.15
N MET A 101 -18.56 -15.40 0.25
CA MET A 101 -18.46 -16.03 -1.07
C MET A 101 -18.16 -17.53 -0.93
N LEU A 102 -17.28 -17.94 0.00
CA LEU A 102 -17.09 -19.34 0.37
C LEU A 102 -18.41 -20.00 0.82
N ALA A 103 -19.23 -19.27 1.59
CA ALA A 103 -20.46 -19.80 2.16
C ALA A 103 -21.57 -20.10 1.13
N LEU A 104 -21.49 -19.55 -0.09
CA LEU A 104 -22.35 -19.94 -1.22
C LEU A 104 -22.21 -21.44 -1.57
N GLY A 105 -21.04 -22.02 -1.33
CA GLY A 105 -20.67 -23.36 -1.76
C GLY A 105 -20.79 -24.47 -0.70
N VAL A 106 -21.19 -24.13 0.53
CA VAL A 106 -21.13 -25.03 1.69
C VAL A 106 -22.49 -25.22 2.36
N LYS A 107 -22.64 -26.29 3.15
CA LYS A 107 -23.91 -26.65 3.82
C LYS A 107 -23.67 -27.16 5.25
N GLY A 108 -24.77 -27.50 5.94
CA GLY A 108 -24.76 -28.17 7.25
C GLY A 108 -23.96 -27.43 8.32
N ASP A 109 -23.18 -28.17 9.10
CA ASP A 109 -22.33 -27.62 10.15
C ASP A 109 -21.25 -26.68 9.59
N THR A 110 -20.73 -26.94 8.39
CA THR A 110 -19.72 -26.09 7.73
C THR A 110 -20.26 -24.69 7.43
N PHE A 111 -21.49 -24.61 6.93
CA PHE A 111 -22.21 -23.36 6.73
C PHE A 111 -22.51 -22.66 8.06
N SER A 112 -23.00 -23.42 9.04
CA SER A 112 -23.44 -22.91 10.33
C SER A 112 -22.28 -22.29 11.14
N GLU A 113 -21.11 -22.93 11.15
CA GLU A 113 -19.89 -22.40 11.74
C GLU A 113 -19.44 -21.09 11.08
N LEU A 114 -19.46 -21.01 9.74
CA LEU A 114 -19.07 -19.80 9.00
C LEU A 114 -20.02 -18.63 9.29
N TYR A 115 -21.34 -18.87 9.24
CA TYR A 115 -22.33 -17.83 9.55
C TYR A 115 -22.27 -17.40 11.01
N GLN A 116 -22.02 -18.32 11.94
CA GLN A 116 -21.83 -17.97 13.36
C GLN A 116 -20.55 -17.16 13.59
N ALA A 117 -19.43 -17.53 12.96
CA ALA A 117 -18.16 -16.81 13.10
C ALA A 117 -18.20 -15.40 12.49
N LEU A 118 -18.99 -15.19 11.43
CA LEU A 118 -19.21 -13.89 10.77
C LEU A 118 -20.29 -13.01 11.45
N GLY A 119 -21.05 -13.56 12.40
CA GLY A 119 -22.17 -12.85 13.04
C GLY A 119 -23.46 -12.80 12.20
N TYR A 120 -23.60 -13.67 11.20
CA TYR A 120 -24.77 -13.73 10.31
C TYR A 120 -25.83 -14.77 10.74
N ALA A 121 -25.68 -15.40 11.91
CA ALA A 121 -26.56 -16.50 12.34
C ALA A 121 -28.05 -16.13 12.50
N GLU A 122 -28.38 -14.84 12.57
CA GLU A 122 -29.77 -14.32 12.59
C GLU A 122 -30.25 -13.78 11.23
N LEU A 123 -29.45 -13.92 10.16
CA LEU A 123 -29.73 -13.43 8.80
C LEU A 123 -29.99 -14.59 7.82
N THR A 124 -30.75 -14.33 6.76
CA THR A 124 -30.91 -15.29 5.65
C THR A 124 -29.74 -15.18 4.66
N PRO A 125 -29.37 -16.27 3.94
CA PRO A 125 -28.33 -16.22 2.92
C PRO A 125 -28.59 -15.16 1.84
N GLU A 126 -29.85 -15.02 1.43
CA GLU A 126 -30.30 -14.07 0.41
C GLU A 126 -30.07 -12.63 0.89
N THR A 127 -30.45 -12.33 2.13
CA THR A 127 -30.22 -11.01 2.75
C THR A 127 -28.74 -10.65 2.87
N VAL A 128 -27.87 -11.63 3.14
CA VAL A 128 -26.41 -11.42 3.20
C VAL A 128 -25.83 -11.17 1.81
N ASN A 129 -26.27 -11.94 0.82
CA ASN A 129 -25.79 -11.85 -0.57
C ASN A 129 -26.21 -10.55 -1.26
N GLU A 130 -27.50 -10.17 -1.17
CA GLU A 130 -28.02 -8.90 -1.69
C GLU A 130 -27.33 -7.68 -1.04
N ALA A 131 -27.08 -7.75 0.27
CA ALA A 131 -26.35 -6.69 0.97
C ALA A 131 -24.87 -6.60 0.52
N TYR A 132 -24.24 -7.72 0.11
CA TYR A 132 -22.89 -7.69 -0.44
C TYR A 132 -22.83 -7.17 -1.88
N GLU A 133 -23.80 -7.52 -2.72
CA GLU A 133 -23.96 -6.95 -4.08
C GLU A 133 -24.11 -5.42 -4.00
N HIS A 134 -24.98 -4.94 -3.11
CA HIS A 134 -25.13 -3.50 -2.87
C HIS A 134 -23.86 -2.83 -2.32
N ILE A 135 -23.08 -3.51 -1.46
CA ILE A 135 -21.79 -2.98 -0.98
C ILE A 135 -20.77 -2.91 -2.13
N PHE A 136 -20.68 -3.94 -2.98
CA PHE A 136 -19.80 -3.96 -4.16
C PHE A 136 -20.07 -2.76 -5.07
N HIS A 137 -21.33 -2.64 -5.51
CA HIS A 137 -21.79 -1.56 -6.37
C HIS A 137 -21.55 -0.18 -5.74
N MET A 138 -21.89 0.02 -4.46
CA MET A 138 -21.75 1.32 -3.79
C MET A 138 -20.29 1.77 -3.60
N LEU A 139 -19.34 0.85 -3.45
CA LEU A 139 -17.93 1.18 -3.25
C LEU A 139 -17.17 1.41 -4.57
N GLY A 140 -17.60 0.78 -5.67
CA GLY A 140 -16.93 0.86 -6.98
C GLY A 140 -17.08 2.18 -7.76
N HIS A 141 -17.98 3.08 -7.34
CA HIS A 141 -18.33 4.31 -8.08
C HIS A 141 -17.44 5.54 -7.83
N GLU A 142 -16.70 5.60 -6.71
CA GLU A 142 -15.83 6.74 -6.42
C GLU A 142 -14.38 6.52 -6.89
N LYS A 143 -13.96 7.29 -7.92
CA LYS A 143 -12.64 7.11 -8.58
C LYS A 143 -11.79 8.38 -8.77
N GLU A 144 -12.34 9.58 -8.65
CA GLU A 144 -11.64 10.82 -9.09
C GLU A 144 -10.67 11.41 -8.03
N ASN A 145 -11.02 11.35 -6.74
CA ASN A 145 -10.20 11.87 -5.64
C ASN A 145 -9.96 10.84 -4.51
N MET A 146 -10.64 9.70 -4.62
CA MET A 146 -10.50 8.48 -3.85
C MET A 146 -10.65 7.34 -4.87
N GLN A 147 -9.98 6.22 -4.64
CA GLN A 147 -10.08 5.00 -5.44
C GLN A 147 -10.12 3.84 -4.45
N LEU A 148 -11.23 3.11 -4.44
CA LEU A 148 -11.45 1.95 -3.60
C LEU A 148 -11.76 0.76 -4.52
N ASP A 149 -10.70 0.08 -4.96
CA ASP A 149 -10.84 -1.08 -5.83
C ASP A 149 -11.09 -2.30 -4.94
N LEU A 150 -12.25 -2.92 -5.13
CA LEU A 150 -12.67 -4.15 -4.46
C LEU A 150 -12.85 -5.20 -5.54
N SER A 151 -12.24 -6.37 -5.38
CA SER A 151 -12.27 -7.43 -6.39
C SER A 151 -12.32 -8.81 -5.75
N SER A 152 -12.95 -9.74 -6.46
CA SER A 152 -13.10 -11.13 -6.05
C SER A 152 -12.75 -12.03 -7.23
N ALA A 153 -12.23 -13.23 -6.98
CA ALA A 153 -12.02 -14.22 -8.02
C ALA A 153 -12.02 -15.67 -7.50
N VAL A 154 -12.24 -16.60 -8.44
CA VAL A 154 -12.08 -18.04 -8.26
C VAL A 154 -11.00 -18.53 -9.22
N ALA A 155 -9.83 -18.87 -8.68
CA ALA A 155 -8.76 -19.54 -9.41
C ALA A 155 -9.02 -21.06 -9.38
N LEU A 156 -9.66 -21.59 -10.41
CA LEU A 156 -10.19 -22.96 -10.48
C LEU A 156 -9.20 -23.94 -11.11
N ARG A 157 -9.03 -25.15 -10.55
CA ARG A 157 -8.20 -26.21 -11.15
C ARG A 157 -8.75 -26.61 -12.53
N SER A 158 -7.86 -26.60 -13.52
CA SER A 158 -8.16 -27.01 -14.90
C SER A 158 -8.82 -28.39 -14.95
N GLY A 159 -10.05 -28.45 -15.48
CA GLY A 159 -10.82 -29.68 -15.62
C GLY A 159 -11.54 -30.19 -14.36
N ALA A 160 -11.57 -29.42 -13.27
CA ALA A 160 -12.36 -29.76 -12.08
C ALA A 160 -13.87 -29.65 -12.29
N SER A 161 -14.65 -30.44 -11.54
CA SER A 161 -16.12 -30.40 -11.57
C SER A 161 -16.66 -29.50 -10.47
N VAL A 162 -17.24 -28.36 -10.85
CA VAL A 162 -17.82 -27.36 -9.94
C VAL A 162 -19.29 -27.16 -10.30
N VAL A 163 -20.11 -26.83 -9.31
CA VAL A 163 -21.55 -26.57 -9.47
C VAL A 163 -21.76 -25.20 -10.11
N ASP A 164 -22.39 -25.16 -11.27
CA ASP A 164 -22.64 -23.91 -12.02
C ASP A 164 -23.35 -22.83 -11.20
N LYS A 165 -24.26 -23.21 -10.29
CA LYS A 165 -24.95 -22.27 -9.39
C LYS A 165 -23.96 -21.51 -8.50
N PHE A 166 -22.97 -22.18 -7.92
CA PHE A 166 -21.95 -21.53 -7.08
C PHE A 166 -21.16 -20.48 -7.87
N LEU A 167 -20.79 -20.79 -9.11
CA LEU A 167 -20.07 -19.86 -9.98
C LEU A 167 -20.96 -18.69 -10.44
N GLY A 168 -22.24 -18.95 -10.71
CA GLY A 168 -23.24 -17.92 -11.01
C GLY A 168 -23.49 -16.97 -9.85
N ASP A 169 -23.76 -17.52 -8.66
CA ASP A 169 -23.97 -16.76 -7.42
C ASP A 169 -22.72 -15.92 -7.06
N ALA A 170 -21.52 -16.51 -7.15
CA ALA A 170 -20.27 -15.81 -6.86
C ALA A 170 -20.01 -14.65 -7.85
N LYS A 171 -20.34 -14.85 -9.13
CA LYS A 171 -20.26 -13.76 -10.12
C LYS A 171 -21.33 -12.68 -9.90
N HIS A 172 -22.54 -13.05 -9.49
CA HIS A 172 -23.65 -12.13 -9.28
C HIS A 172 -23.48 -11.25 -8.05
N TYR A 173 -23.20 -11.85 -6.89
CA TYR A 173 -23.21 -11.12 -5.60
C TYR A 173 -21.84 -10.56 -5.18
N PHE A 174 -20.75 -11.03 -5.81
CA PHE A 174 -19.38 -10.65 -5.45
C PHE A 174 -18.52 -10.25 -6.67
N GLU A 175 -19.15 -9.95 -7.82
CA GLU A 175 -18.51 -9.60 -9.11
C GLU A 175 -17.34 -10.53 -9.50
N SER A 176 -17.38 -11.79 -9.06
CA SER A 176 -16.19 -12.64 -9.00
C SER A 176 -15.70 -13.11 -10.37
N GLU A 177 -14.43 -12.81 -10.69
CA GLU A 177 -13.78 -13.30 -11.91
C GLU A 177 -13.45 -14.80 -11.80
N LEU A 178 -13.73 -15.57 -12.86
CA LEU A 178 -13.40 -16.99 -12.94
C LEU A 178 -12.26 -17.21 -13.92
N PHE A 179 -11.14 -17.78 -13.44
CA PHE A 179 -10.03 -18.20 -14.30
C PHE A 179 -9.52 -19.59 -13.95
N THR A 180 -9.03 -20.32 -14.94
CA THR A 180 -8.54 -21.70 -14.79
C THR A 180 -7.02 -21.74 -14.64
N VAL A 181 -6.54 -22.46 -13.63
CA VAL A 181 -5.11 -22.61 -13.29
C VAL A 181 -4.70 -24.09 -13.39
N ASP A 182 -3.43 -24.34 -13.75
CA ASP A 182 -2.84 -25.68 -13.72
C ASP A 182 -1.94 -25.86 -12.49
N PHE A 183 -2.57 -26.22 -11.36
CA PHE A 183 -1.86 -26.44 -10.09
C PHE A 183 -0.80 -27.56 -10.14
N THR A 184 -0.78 -28.42 -11.17
CA THR A 184 0.32 -29.38 -11.35
C THR A 184 1.65 -28.68 -11.65
N LYS A 185 1.58 -27.48 -12.27
CA LYS A 185 2.71 -26.58 -12.55
C LYS A 185 2.82 -25.51 -11.46
N ARG A 186 3.08 -25.92 -10.21
CA ARG A 186 3.10 -25.06 -9.00
C ARG A 186 3.65 -23.64 -9.22
N ASP A 187 4.86 -23.51 -9.78
CA ASP A 187 5.51 -22.21 -9.96
C ASP A 187 4.72 -21.27 -10.91
N VAL A 188 4.17 -21.83 -11.99
CA VAL A 188 3.34 -21.09 -12.96
C VAL A 188 1.99 -20.72 -12.34
N ALA A 189 1.37 -21.63 -11.59
CA ALA A 189 0.13 -21.36 -10.86
C ALA A 189 0.29 -20.26 -9.80
N ILE A 190 1.44 -20.20 -9.13
CA ILE A 190 1.80 -19.13 -8.20
C ILE A 190 1.98 -17.80 -8.96
N GLU A 191 2.69 -17.81 -10.10
CA GLU A 191 2.88 -16.61 -10.93
C GLU A 191 1.55 -16.07 -11.49
N GLU A 192 0.69 -16.92 -12.02
CA GLU A 192 -0.64 -16.55 -12.55
C GLU A 192 -1.53 -15.90 -11.48
N ILE A 193 -1.60 -16.50 -10.29
CA ILE A 193 -2.43 -15.99 -9.18
C ILE A 193 -1.86 -14.70 -8.59
N ASN A 194 -0.55 -14.64 -8.36
CA ASN A 194 0.10 -13.42 -7.85
C ASN A 194 0.03 -12.27 -8.85
N LYS A 195 0.10 -12.55 -10.17
CA LYS A 195 -0.08 -11.55 -11.22
C LYS A 195 -1.49 -10.95 -11.19
N TYR A 196 -2.53 -11.78 -11.04
CA TYR A 196 -3.90 -11.29 -10.85
C TYR A 196 -4.00 -10.37 -9.62
N ILE A 197 -3.50 -10.82 -8.46
CA ILE A 197 -3.51 -10.04 -7.21
C ILE A 197 -2.71 -8.73 -7.35
N ALA A 198 -1.57 -8.74 -8.05
CA ALA A 198 -0.79 -7.55 -8.31
C ALA A 198 -1.54 -6.56 -9.20
N GLN A 199 -2.22 -7.02 -10.26
CA GLN A 199 -3.04 -6.18 -11.13
C GLN A 199 -4.19 -5.52 -10.34
N GLN A 200 -4.95 -6.30 -9.56
CA GLN A 200 -6.07 -5.81 -8.75
C GLN A 200 -5.65 -4.94 -7.56
N THR A 201 -4.36 -4.85 -7.23
CA THR A 201 -3.83 -4.03 -6.12
C THR A 201 -2.87 -2.93 -6.57
N ASN A 202 -2.86 -2.57 -7.85
CA ASN A 202 -1.96 -1.57 -8.44
C ASN A 202 -0.47 -1.86 -8.13
N ASN A 203 -0.08 -3.14 -8.15
CA ASN A 203 1.22 -3.70 -7.76
C ASN A 203 1.62 -3.47 -6.29
N THR A 204 0.67 -3.20 -5.39
CA THR A 204 0.92 -3.04 -3.96
C THR A 204 1.12 -4.39 -3.26
N ILE A 205 0.48 -5.45 -3.74
CA ILE A 205 0.59 -6.82 -3.23
C ILE A 205 1.02 -7.75 -4.37
N THR A 206 2.32 -8.06 -4.43
CA THR A 206 2.93 -8.87 -5.51
C THR A 206 3.14 -10.34 -5.14
N ASP A 207 3.31 -10.66 -3.86
CA ASP A 207 3.76 -11.97 -3.37
C ASP A 207 2.79 -12.50 -2.29
N MET A 208 1.51 -12.57 -2.63
CA MET A 208 0.47 -13.03 -1.71
C MET A 208 0.54 -14.54 -1.51
N VAL A 209 0.46 -15.31 -2.59
CA VAL A 209 0.59 -16.77 -2.59
C VAL A 209 2.06 -17.13 -2.72
N LYS A 210 2.56 -18.01 -1.84
CA LYS A 210 3.95 -18.50 -1.88
C LYS A 210 4.07 -19.99 -2.24
N GLU A 211 2.98 -20.73 -2.05
CA GLU A 211 2.92 -22.18 -2.13
C GLU A 211 1.50 -22.58 -2.58
N VAL A 212 1.40 -23.54 -3.49
CA VAL A 212 0.14 -24.20 -3.86
C VAL A 212 0.37 -25.71 -3.93
N GLU A 213 -0.64 -26.51 -3.59
CA GLU A 213 -0.56 -27.96 -3.73
C GLU A 213 -1.12 -28.45 -5.06
N SER A 214 -0.54 -29.52 -5.61
CA SER A 214 -0.86 -30.01 -6.95
C SER A 214 -2.27 -30.61 -7.11
N ASP A 215 -2.96 -30.87 -6.01
CA ASP A 215 -4.34 -31.34 -5.93
C ASP A 215 -5.36 -30.23 -5.61
N THR A 216 -4.90 -29.01 -5.28
CA THR A 216 -5.74 -27.82 -4.95
C THR A 216 -6.91 -27.69 -5.92
N LEU A 217 -8.15 -27.76 -5.40
CA LEU A 217 -9.36 -27.70 -6.22
C LEU A 217 -9.60 -26.29 -6.77
N MET A 218 -9.53 -25.28 -5.89
CA MET A 218 -9.61 -23.87 -6.25
C MET A 218 -9.00 -23.00 -5.16
N ILE A 219 -8.66 -21.76 -5.49
CA ILE A 219 -8.33 -20.71 -4.53
C ILE A 219 -9.34 -19.57 -4.71
N LEU A 220 -10.02 -19.21 -3.62
CA LEU A 220 -10.83 -18.00 -3.56
C LEU A 220 -9.92 -16.81 -3.24
N ILE A 221 -9.99 -15.79 -4.08
CA ILE A 221 -9.21 -14.56 -3.97
C ILE A 221 -10.20 -13.44 -3.65
N ASN A 222 -9.90 -12.61 -2.66
CA ASN A 222 -10.53 -11.31 -2.49
C ASN A 222 -9.44 -10.29 -2.24
N CYS A 223 -9.53 -9.13 -2.88
CA CYS A 223 -8.53 -8.07 -2.82
C CYS A 223 -9.22 -6.72 -2.64
N ILE A 224 -8.60 -5.88 -1.81
CA ILE A 224 -9.06 -4.52 -1.55
C ILE A 224 -7.86 -3.58 -1.60
N TYR A 225 -7.90 -2.62 -2.51
CA TYR A 225 -6.94 -1.52 -2.60
C TYR A 225 -7.66 -0.22 -2.28
N PHE A 226 -7.10 0.56 -1.37
CA PHE A 226 -7.63 1.87 -0.99
C PHE A 226 -6.59 2.96 -1.18
N ARG A 227 -6.99 3.98 -1.91
CA ARG A 227 -6.26 5.23 -2.11
C ARG A 227 -7.20 6.40 -1.87
N GLY A 228 -6.78 7.43 -1.15
CA GLY A 228 -7.63 8.59 -0.87
C GLY A 228 -6.86 9.83 -0.48
N GLU A 229 -7.11 10.95 -1.15
CA GLU A 229 -6.55 12.25 -0.78
C GLU A 229 -7.26 12.83 0.45
N TRP A 230 -6.53 13.43 1.38
CA TRP A 230 -7.10 14.15 2.51
C TRP A 230 -7.99 15.30 2.04
N GLN A 231 -9.16 15.48 2.66
CA GLN A 231 -9.98 16.68 2.45
C GLN A 231 -9.23 17.94 2.94
N LYS A 232 -8.39 17.80 3.97
CA LYS A 232 -7.45 18.84 4.43
C LYS A 232 -6.05 18.25 4.59
N MET A 233 -5.22 18.43 3.58
CA MET A 233 -3.83 17.94 3.51
C MET A 233 -2.95 18.51 4.63
N PHE A 234 -1.84 17.82 4.92
CA PHE A 234 -0.77 18.31 5.79
C PHE A 234 0.21 19.16 4.98
N ASN A 235 0.92 20.06 5.67
CA ASN A 235 1.90 20.92 5.02
C ASN A 235 3.29 20.25 5.02
N THR A 236 3.75 19.79 3.86
CA THR A 236 5.07 19.18 3.64
C THR A 236 6.27 20.05 4.06
N LYS A 237 6.08 21.36 4.28
CA LYS A 237 7.10 22.28 4.82
C LYS A 237 7.14 22.32 6.35
N LEU A 238 6.14 21.72 7.01
CA LEU A 238 6.03 21.60 8.46
C LEU A 238 6.35 20.18 8.96
N THR A 239 6.33 19.17 8.08
CA THR A 239 6.82 17.81 8.37
C THR A 239 8.25 17.86 8.91
N LYS A 240 8.48 17.26 10.07
CA LYS A 240 9.77 17.25 10.78
C LYS A 240 10.01 15.92 11.48
N GLN A 241 11.28 15.58 11.64
CA GLN A 241 11.69 14.47 12.49
C GLN A 241 11.33 14.74 13.96
N ALA A 242 10.63 13.80 14.60
CA ALA A 242 10.26 13.84 16.01
C ALA A 242 10.28 12.43 16.63
N ASP A 243 10.28 12.38 17.98
CA ASP A 243 10.16 11.13 18.74
C ASP A 243 8.75 10.53 18.59
N PHE A 244 8.69 9.22 18.35
CA PHE A 244 7.51 8.40 18.63
C PHE A 244 7.86 7.40 19.74
N HIS A 245 7.03 7.38 20.78
CA HIS A 245 7.12 6.59 22.00
C HIS A 245 6.34 5.29 21.81
N GLY A 246 6.98 4.26 21.24
CA GLY A 246 6.38 2.95 21.01
C GLY A 246 6.22 2.11 22.29
N ASP A 247 5.79 0.86 22.12
CA ASP A 247 5.66 -0.10 23.22
C ASP A 247 7.02 -0.35 23.93
N GLU A 248 6.96 -0.82 25.18
CA GLU A 248 8.11 -1.22 26.02
C GLU A 248 9.21 -0.14 26.20
N ASN A 249 8.86 1.14 26.16
CA ASN A 249 9.77 2.30 26.17
C ASN A 249 10.66 2.42 24.92
N THR A 250 10.31 1.76 23.81
CA THR A 250 11.02 1.99 22.55
C THR A 250 10.79 3.42 22.05
N LYS A 251 11.86 4.08 21.60
CA LYS A 251 11.77 5.36 20.89
C LYS A 251 12.26 5.19 19.47
N VAL A 252 11.48 5.69 18.52
CA VAL A 252 11.83 5.71 17.09
C VAL A 252 11.64 7.11 16.53
N MET A 253 12.52 7.50 15.62
CA MET A 253 12.42 8.77 14.91
C MET A 253 11.46 8.64 13.72
N VAL A 254 10.49 9.55 13.62
CA VAL A 254 9.45 9.53 12.58
C VAL A 254 9.34 10.89 11.89
N ASP A 255 8.98 10.90 10.61
CA ASP A 255 8.56 12.10 9.89
C ASP A 255 7.16 12.51 10.40
N MET A 256 7.11 13.38 11.41
CA MET A 256 5.89 13.91 12.02
C MET A 256 5.33 15.05 11.17
N MET A 257 4.18 14.80 10.54
CA MET A 257 3.46 15.72 9.67
C MET A 257 2.60 16.68 10.50
N GLN A 258 2.43 17.93 10.05
CA GLN A 258 1.61 18.93 10.74
C GLN A 258 0.50 19.51 9.85
N THR A 259 -0.73 19.60 10.38
CA THR A 259 -1.85 20.35 9.79
C THR A 259 -2.66 21.10 10.86
N GLU A 260 -3.49 22.05 10.44
CA GLU A 260 -4.36 22.85 11.31
C GLU A 260 -5.67 23.19 10.59
N GLY A 261 -6.82 22.98 11.24
CA GLY A 261 -8.13 23.20 10.64
C GLY A 261 -9.29 22.72 11.50
N GLU A 262 -10.51 22.76 10.96
CA GLU A 262 -11.67 22.14 11.61
C GLU A 262 -11.65 20.62 11.41
N PHE A 263 -11.60 19.88 12.51
CA PHE A 263 -11.68 18.41 12.50
C PHE A 263 -12.74 17.93 13.50
N GLU A 264 -13.31 16.75 13.25
CA GLU A 264 -14.23 16.09 14.17
C GLU A 264 -13.44 15.38 15.28
N PHE A 265 -13.69 15.77 16.53
CA PHE A 265 -12.92 15.39 17.71
C PHE A 265 -13.85 15.00 18.87
N TYR A 266 -13.38 14.06 19.70
CA TYR A 266 -13.99 13.66 20.97
C TYR A 266 -12.91 13.29 22.00
N GLU A 267 -13.15 13.59 23.28
CA GLU A 267 -12.26 13.31 24.41
C GLU A 267 -12.99 12.41 25.42
N ASP A 268 -12.71 11.11 25.38
CA ASP A 268 -13.31 10.10 26.26
C ASP A 268 -12.48 9.94 27.54
N LYS A 269 -12.74 10.79 28.52
CA LYS A 269 -12.01 10.82 29.81
C LYS A 269 -12.33 9.65 30.72
N GLU A 270 -13.45 8.97 30.50
CA GLU A 270 -13.84 7.79 31.27
C GLU A 270 -13.08 6.55 30.77
N ASN A 271 -12.75 6.52 29.47
CA ASN A 271 -12.02 5.41 28.81
C ASN A 271 -10.62 5.81 28.31
N PHE A 272 -10.00 6.84 28.90
CA PHE A 272 -8.62 7.28 28.66
C PHE A 272 -8.24 7.45 27.17
N THR A 273 -9.12 8.06 26.38
CA THR A 273 -9.03 8.02 24.91
C THR A 273 -9.33 9.36 24.23
N THR A 274 -8.40 9.82 23.40
CA THR A 274 -8.64 10.88 22.39
C THR A 274 -9.09 10.25 21.07
N VAL A 275 -10.14 10.77 20.44
CA VAL A 275 -10.61 10.30 19.12
C VAL A 275 -10.71 11.45 18.13
N LEU A 276 -10.17 11.24 16.93
CA LEU A 276 -10.04 12.25 15.88
C LEU A 276 -10.42 11.64 14.52
N ARG A 277 -11.25 12.33 13.74
CA ARG A 277 -11.61 11.91 12.37
C ARG A 277 -10.99 12.85 11.33
N LEU A 278 -10.19 12.27 10.44
CA LEU A 278 -9.59 12.93 9.28
C LEU A 278 -10.35 12.48 8.03
N PRO A 279 -11.23 13.32 7.44
CA PRO A 279 -11.95 12.95 6.24
C PRO A 279 -11.05 12.94 5.00
N TYR A 280 -11.29 11.98 4.11
CA TYR A 280 -10.77 12.03 2.74
C TYR A 280 -11.71 12.86 1.86
N LYS A 281 -11.22 13.29 0.70
CA LYS A 281 -12.08 13.61 -0.44
C LYS A 281 -12.80 12.32 -0.86
N GLY A 282 -14.08 12.38 -1.20
CA GLY A 282 -14.90 11.17 -1.39
C GLY A 282 -15.48 10.64 -0.07
N SER A 283 -16.07 9.45 -0.09
CA SER A 283 -16.89 8.91 1.00
C SER A 283 -16.11 8.43 2.23
N ALA A 284 -14.83 8.09 2.12
CA ALA A 284 -14.07 7.55 3.24
C ALA A 284 -13.64 8.61 4.29
N SER A 285 -13.38 8.15 5.51
CA SER A 285 -12.68 8.90 6.56
C SER A 285 -11.74 7.99 7.34
N MET A 286 -10.58 8.49 7.74
CA MET A 286 -9.75 7.84 8.77
C MET A 286 -10.22 8.29 10.15
N ILE A 287 -10.37 7.35 11.08
CA ILE A 287 -10.55 7.61 12.51
C ILE A 287 -9.29 7.13 13.24
N ILE A 288 -8.65 8.04 13.95
CA ILE A 288 -7.58 7.76 14.89
C ILE A 288 -8.18 7.64 16.29
N VAL A 289 -7.89 6.54 16.97
CA VAL A 289 -8.17 6.35 18.39
C VAL A 289 -6.81 6.34 19.09
N LEU A 290 -6.54 7.38 19.87
CA LEU A 290 -5.28 7.65 20.54
C LEU A 290 -5.49 7.52 22.06
N PRO A 291 -5.09 6.39 22.68
CA PRO A 291 -5.10 6.24 24.14
C PRO A 291 -4.24 7.30 24.84
N ASP A 292 -4.51 7.54 26.11
CA ASP A 292 -3.60 8.28 26.99
C ASP A 292 -2.27 7.52 27.21
N GLU A 293 -1.26 8.22 27.73
CA GLU A 293 0.06 7.61 27.97
C GLU A 293 -0.05 6.42 28.94
N GLY A 294 0.48 5.26 28.51
CA GLY A 294 0.38 4.00 29.25
C GLY A 294 -0.98 3.30 29.21
N LYS A 295 -1.98 3.82 28.48
CA LYS A 295 -3.38 3.31 28.48
C LYS A 295 -3.77 2.47 27.26
N MET A 296 -2.82 2.16 26.37
CA MET A 296 -3.06 1.32 25.19
C MET A 296 -3.75 0.00 25.54
N LYS A 297 -3.33 -0.69 26.60
CA LYS A 297 -3.91 -1.99 26.96
C LYS A 297 -5.36 -1.89 27.45
N GLU A 298 -5.68 -0.95 28.34
CA GLU A 298 -7.07 -0.78 28.81
C GLU A 298 -8.03 -0.41 27.67
N VAL A 299 -7.56 0.34 26.67
CA VAL A 299 -8.32 0.62 25.44
C VAL A 299 -8.41 -0.64 24.56
N GLU A 300 -7.33 -1.39 24.37
CA GLU A 300 -7.31 -2.63 23.58
C GLU A 300 -8.24 -3.73 24.13
N ASP A 301 -8.26 -3.91 25.44
CA ASP A 301 -9.12 -4.89 26.12
C ASP A 301 -10.61 -4.46 26.00
N SER A 302 -10.92 -3.17 26.09
CA SER A 302 -12.30 -2.63 26.10
C SER A 302 -12.91 -2.35 24.71
N ILE A 303 -12.11 -2.03 23.69
CA ILE A 303 -12.60 -1.53 22.39
C ILE A 303 -13.58 -2.50 21.71
N SER A 304 -14.62 -1.93 21.10
CA SER A 304 -15.77 -2.64 20.54
C SER A 304 -16.58 -1.77 19.56
N THR A 305 -17.59 -2.38 18.92
CA THR A 305 -18.57 -1.68 18.07
C THR A 305 -19.36 -0.60 18.83
N SER A 306 -19.68 -0.82 20.11
CA SER A 306 -20.40 0.15 20.94
C SER A 306 -19.55 1.40 21.22
N HIS A 307 -18.26 1.23 21.54
CA HIS A 307 -17.34 2.35 21.72
C HIS A 307 -17.16 3.15 20.43
N LEU A 308 -16.88 2.48 19.30
CA LEU A 308 -16.72 3.15 18.01
C LEU A 308 -18.00 3.90 17.59
N LYS A 309 -19.19 3.32 17.83
CA LYS A 309 -20.50 3.95 17.58
C LYS A 309 -20.73 5.18 18.48
N HIS A 310 -20.36 5.09 19.76
CA HIS A 310 -20.44 6.20 20.72
C HIS A 310 -19.53 7.36 20.28
N TRP A 311 -18.24 7.10 20.06
CA TRP A 311 -17.27 8.10 19.61
C TRP A 311 -17.69 8.78 18.31
N ILE A 312 -18.18 8.02 17.33
CA ILE A 312 -18.68 8.56 16.05
C ILE A 312 -19.86 9.52 16.23
N GLY A 313 -20.72 9.29 17.22
CA GLY A 313 -21.89 10.14 17.53
C GLY A 313 -21.60 11.29 18.51
N ALA A 314 -20.56 11.18 19.34
CA ALA A 314 -20.15 12.20 20.31
C ALA A 314 -19.13 13.21 19.75
N MET A 315 -18.53 12.93 18.59
CA MET A 315 -17.64 13.84 17.88
C MET A 315 -18.30 15.19 17.57
N THR A 316 -17.55 16.26 17.80
CA THR A 316 -17.93 17.64 17.44
C THR A 316 -16.79 18.29 16.66
N LYS A 317 -17.08 19.35 15.89
CA LYS A 317 -16.04 20.09 15.17
C LYS A 317 -15.27 21.02 16.11
N TRP A 318 -13.94 20.90 16.09
CA TRP A 318 -13.02 21.78 16.80
C TRP A 318 -11.94 22.31 15.84
N LEU A 319 -11.40 23.50 16.14
CA LEU A 319 -10.17 23.96 15.50
C LEU A 319 -8.99 23.22 16.15
N VAL A 320 -8.43 22.25 15.43
CA VAL A 320 -7.37 21.35 15.91
C VAL A 320 -6.10 21.55 15.11
N ARG A 321 -4.95 21.60 15.80
CA ARG A 321 -3.61 21.41 15.24
C ARG A 321 -3.20 19.97 15.50
N ILE A 322 -2.97 19.22 14.43
CA ILE A 322 -2.64 17.79 14.47
C ILE A 322 -1.16 17.61 14.12
N HIS A 323 -0.43 16.90 14.97
CA HIS A 323 0.83 16.24 14.63
C HIS A 323 0.56 14.73 14.45
N MET A 324 0.88 14.21 13.26
CA MET A 324 0.62 12.81 12.89
C MET A 324 1.84 12.21 12.18
N PRO A 325 2.30 10.99 12.54
CA PRO A 325 3.42 10.36 11.87
C PRO A 325 3.06 9.99 10.43
N LYS A 326 4.02 10.17 9.52
CA LYS A 326 4.04 9.55 8.19
C LYS A 326 4.44 8.07 8.35
N TYR A 327 3.73 7.14 7.72
CA TYR A 327 4.03 5.71 7.86
C TYR A 327 3.61 4.85 6.67
N SER A 328 4.18 3.64 6.62
CA SER A 328 3.69 2.53 5.80
C SER A 328 3.55 1.31 6.69
N VAL A 329 2.34 0.76 6.77
CA VAL A 329 2.02 -0.46 7.52
C VAL A 329 1.58 -1.56 6.56
N SER A 330 1.89 -2.80 6.89
CA SER A 330 1.42 -3.99 6.16
C SER A 330 1.20 -5.13 7.14
N GLY A 331 0.01 -5.74 7.10
CA GLY A 331 -0.27 -6.98 7.81
C GLY A 331 -0.42 -8.13 6.81
N LYS A 332 0.09 -9.31 7.17
CA LYS A 332 -0.10 -10.57 6.42
C LYS A 332 -0.43 -11.66 7.42
N TYR A 333 -1.46 -12.46 7.12
CA TYR A 333 -2.06 -13.41 8.05
C TYR A 333 -2.47 -14.69 7.32
N SER A 334 -2.01 -15.84 7.82
CA SER A 334 -2.67 -17.11 7.53
C SER A 334 -3.77 -17.30 8.57
N LEU A 335 -5.01 -17.06 8.18
CA LEU A 335 -6.18 -17.02 9.06
C LEU A 335 -6.71 -18.40 9.45
N LYS A 336 -6.07 -19.49 9.00
CA LYS A 336 -6.53 -20.87 9.21
C LYS A 336 -6.82 -21.19 10.68
N ASP A 337 -5.85 -21.01 11.56
CA ASP A 337 -6.01 -21.34 12.97
C ASP A 337 -6.70 -20.22 13.77
N THR A 338 -6.65 -18.98 13.28
CA THR A 338 -7.50 -17.87 13.74
C THR A 338 -8.99 -18.18 13.57
N LEU A 339 -9.40 -18.66 12.40
CA LEU A 339 -10.78 -19.00 12.08
C LEU A 339 -11.27 -20.22 12.85
N LYS A 340 -10.43 -21.26 13.02
CA LYS A 340 -10.71 -22.35 13.97
C LYS A 340 -10.93 -21.85 15.39
N ALA A 341 -10.09 -20.92 15.87
CA ALA A 341 -10.26 -20.30 17.18
C ALA A 341 -11.50 -19.38 17.27
N MET A 342 -12.14 -19.04 16.14
CA MET A 342 -13.43 -18.34 16.05
C MET A 342 -14.62 -19.30 15.83
N GLY A 343 -14.39 -20.61 15.72
CA GLY A 343 -15.44 -21.64 15.58
C GLY A 343 -15.49 -22.33 14.22
N VAL A 344 -14.78 -21.84 13.20
CA VAL A 344 -14.74 -22.46 11.86
C VAL A 344 -13.74 -23.61 11.86
N VAL A 345 -14.19 -24.81 12.20
CA VAL A 345 -13.37 -26.01 12.39
C VAL A 345 -13.66 -27.05 11.32
N THR A 346 -14.94 -27.33 11.06
CA THR A 346 -15.41 -28.35 10.12
C THR A 346 -14.98 -28.03 8.69
N ALA A 347 -14.93 -26.75 8.29
CA ALA A 347 -14.45 -26.34 6.97
C ALA A 347 -13.00 -26.80 6.66
N PHE A 348 -12.15 -26.95 7.69
CA PHE A 348 -10.76 -27.39 7.58
C PHE A 348 -10.57 -28.90 7.82
N SER A 349 -11.66 -29.68 7.84
CA SER A 349 -11.72 -31.11 8.20
C SER A 349 -12.22 -31.95 7.01
N PRO A 350 -11.86 -33.25 6.92
CA PRO A 350 -12.43 -34.17 5.90
C PRO A 350 -13.95 -34.37 5.95
N THR A 351 -14.63 -33.83 6.97
CA THR A 351 -16.10 -33.82 7.12
C THR A 351 -16.75 -32.51 6.65
N ALA A 352 -16.01 -31.62 5.98
CA ALA A 352 -16.55 -30.41 5.39
C ALA A 352 -17.60 -30.69 4.31
N ASP A 353 -18.77 -30.05 4.40
CA ASP A 353 -19.80 -30.16 3.36
C ASP A 353 -19.66 -29.04 2.33
N PHE A 354 -18.81 -29.30 1.32
CA PHE A 354 -18.64 -28.48 0.12
C PHE A 354 -19.59 -28.89 -1.03
N SER A 355 -20.69 -29.61 -0.76
CA SER A 355 -21.60 -30.13 -1.80
C SER A 355 -22.46 -29.06 -2.48
N GLY A 356 -22.33 -27.78 -2.12
CA GLY A 356 -22.85 -26.65 -2.91
C GLY A 356 -21.86 -26.20 -4.00
N MET A 357 -20.58 -26.53 -3.85
CA MET A 357 -19.47 -26.11 -4.68
C MET A 357 -19.00 -27.21 -5.64
N THR A 358 -18.89 -28.46 -5.18
CA THR A 358 -18.35 -29.58 -5.98
C THR A 358 -18.96 -30.93 -5.55
N THR A 359 -18.80 -31.94 -6.40
CA THR A 359 -19.05 -33.36 -6.09
C THR A 359 -17.78 -34.10 -5.63
N GLU A 360 -16.62 -33.47 -5.71
CA GLU A 360 -15.35 -33.99 -5.18
C GLU A 360 -15.27 -33.80 -3.65
N GLN A 361 -14.52 -34.66 -2.95
CA GLN A 361 -14.25 -34.42 -1.52
C GLN A 361 -13.24 -33.28 -1.39
N ALA A 362 -13.69 -32.14 -0.86
CA ALA A 362 -12.90 -30.92 -0.70
C ALA A 362 -12.80 -30.49 0.76
N VAL A 363 -11.74 -29.73 1.08
CA VAL A 363 -11.54 -29.08 2.39
C VAL A 363 -10.93 -27.70 2.18
N LEU A 364 -11.12 -26.78 3.13
CA LEU A 364 -10.47 -25.47 3.10
C LEU A 364 -8.97 -25.63 3.41
N GLY A 365 -8.12 -25.40 2.41
CA GLY A 365 -6.67 -25.64 2.52
C GLY A 365 -5.94 -24.63 3.41
N LYS A 366 -5.91 -23.37 2.96
CA LYS A 366 -5.36 -22.19 3.66
C LYS A 366 -6.33 -21.02 3.45
N VAL A 367 -6.26 -19.99 4.30
CA VAL A 367 -6.94 -18.71 4.09
C VAL A 367 -5.90 -17.63 4.35
N GLU A 368 -5.40 -16.98 3.31
CA GLU A 368 -4.40 -15.92 3.41
C GLU A 368 -5.06 -14.55 3.28
N HIS A 369 -4.69 -13.60 4.12
CA HIS A 369 -5.04 -12.20 3.97
C HIS A 369 -3.79 -11.34 4.01
N GLN A 370 -3.76 -10.29 3.18
CA GLN A 370 -2.71 -9.28 3.19
C GLN A 370 -3.34 -7.90 2.95
N ALA A 371 -2.94 -6.92 3.76
CA ALA A 371 -3.35 -5.53 3.61
C ALA A 371 -2.13 -4.62 3.75
N VAL A 372 -2.13 -3.51 3.02
CA VAL A 372 -1.06 -2.49 3.03
C VAL A 372 -1.72 -1.11 3.08
N LEU A 373 -1.17 -0.22 3.88
CA LEU A 373 -1.58 1.18 3.96
C LEU A 373 -0.34 2.07 4.05
N ARG A 374 -0.28 3.06 3.17
CA ARG A 374 0.72 4.15 3.19
C ARG A 374 -0.02 5.44 3.55
N VAL A 375 0.55 6.25 4.41
CA VAL A 375 -0.04 7.51 4.88
C VAL A 375 0.99 8.62 4.74
N ASP A 376 0.64 9.69 4.03
CA ASP A 376 1.49 10.86 3.79
C ASP A 376 0.74 12.20 3.90
N GLU A 377 1.44 13.29 3.57
CA GLU A 377 0.89 14.63 3.71
C GLU A 377 -0.31 14.92 2.80
N LYS A 378 -0.47 14.18 1.70
CA LYS A 378 -1.55 14.37 0.73
C LYS A 378 -2.74 13.47 1.00
N GLY A 379 -2.52 12.26 1.52
CA GLY A 379 -3.57 11.29 1.74
C GLY A 379 -3.03 9.94 2.21
N SER A 380 -3.81 8.91 1.91
CA SER A 380 -3.31 7.54 1.84
C SER A 380 -3.12 7.21 0.36
N GLU A 381 -1.94 7.54 -0.17
CA GLU A 381 -1.61 7.64 -1.61
C GLU A 381 -2.46 8.63 -2.43
N ALA A 382 -2.00 8.91 -3.67
CA ALA A 382 -2.48 9.89 -4.68
C ALA A 382 -1.67 11.21 -4.79
N ALA A 383 -2.04 12.01 -5.81
CA ALA A 383 -1.31 13.20 -6.24
C ALA A 383 -1.85 14.47 -5.57
N ALA A 384 -1.58 15.67 -6.12
CA ALA A 384 -1.91 16.93 -5.46
C ALA A 384 -2.59 17.93 -6.39
N VAL A 385 -3.67 18.53 -5.89
CA VAL A 385 -4.25 19.79 -6.38
C VAL A 385 -4.30 20.76 -5.19
N THR A 386 -3.81 21.98 -5.36
CA THR A 386 -3.72 22.97 -4.27
C THR A 386 -4.81 24.03 -4.39
N THR A 387 -5.68 24.10 -3.37
CA THR A 387 -6.62 25.21 -3.17
C THR A 387 -6.10 26.11 -2.05
N VAL A 388 -6.10 27.43 -2.27
CA VAL A 388 -5.66 28.41 -1.25
C VAL A 388 -6.88 28.97 -0.53
N GLU A 389 -6.97 28.73 0.78
CA GLU A 389 -8.02 29.22 1.66
C GLU A 389 -7.45 30.30 2.60
N ILE A 390 -8.13 31.45 2.69
CA ILE A 390 -7.69 32.59 3.52
C ILE A 390 -8.69 32.78 4.67
N VAL A 391 -8.25 32.52 5.90
CA VAL A 391 -9.07 32.68 7.11
C VAL A 391 -8.67 33.94 7.88
N MET A 392 -9.65 34.73 8.31
CA MET A 392 -9.40 35.95 9.11
C MET A 392 -9.06 35.63 10.57
N ARG A 393 -8.28 36.51 11.21
CA ARG A 393 -7.77 36.33 12.57
C ARG A 393 -8.69 36.89 13.66
N THR A 394 -9.44 36.01 14.31
CA THR A 394 -9.87 36.15 15.72
C THR A 394 -9.84 34.77 16.35
N ALA A 395 -8.72 34.39 16.98
CA ALA A 395 -8.45 33.02 17.38
C ALA A 395 -8.45 32.84 18.90
N ALA A 396 -9.24 31.88 19.39
CA ALA A 396 -8.82 31.08 20.53
C ALA A 396 -7.65 30.18 20.08
N GLU A 397 -6.79 29.73 21.01
CA GLU A 397 -5.70 28.83 20.62
C GLU A 397 -6.28 27.47 20.14
N PRO A 398 -5.76 26.90 19.03
CA PRO A 398 -6.24 25.63 18.50
C PRO A 398 -5.90 24.50 19.46
N LEU A 399 -6.80 23.52 19.60
CA LEU A 399 -6.55 22.31 20.37
C LEU A 399 -5.36 21.57 19.75
N PHE A 400 -4.36 21.23 20.54
CA PHE A 400 -3.17 20.51 20.06
C PHE A 400 -3.30 19.02 20.33
N ILE A 401 -3.17 18.20 19.29
CA ILE A 401 -3.16 16.73 19.38
C ILE A 401 -1.89 16.21 18.70
N GLU A 402 -1.13 15.39 19.43
CA GLU A 402 0.10 14.79 18.93
C GLU A 402 0.05 13.26 19.05
N ILE A 403 0.10 12.59 17.88
CA ILE A 403 -0.02 11.14 17.72
C ILE A 403 1.40 10.55 17.80
N ASN A 404 2.08 10.77 18.93
CA ASN A 404 3.48 10.39 19.18
C ASN A 404 3.64 9.05 19.94
N ARG A 405 2.60 8.22 20.00
CA ARG A 405 2.54 6.96 20.77
C ARG A 405 1.52 6.01 20.15
N PRO A 406 1.53 4.69 20.48
CA PRO A 406 0.64 3.69 19.90
C PRO A 406 -0.82 4.13 19.80
N PHE A 407 -1.44 3.89 18.63
CA PHE A 407 -2.81 4.30 18.31
C PHE A 407 -3.52 3.24 17.45
N PHE A 408 -4.85 3.22 17.49
CA PHE A 408 -5.64 2.46 16.52
C PHE A 408 -6.02 3.33 15.33
N VAL A 409 -6.08 2.71 14.16
CA VAL A 409 -6.55 3.32 12.92
C VAL A 409 -7.73 2.53 12.38
N PHE A 410 -8.80 3.24 12.05
CA PHE A 410 -9.94 2.70 11.30
C PHE A 410 -10.11 3.53 10.03
N ILE A 411 -10.25 2.88 8.89
CA ILE A 411 -10.73 3.54 7.67
C ILE A 411 -12.18 3.12 7.50
N THR A 412 -13.10 4.08 7.50
CA THR A 412 -14.54 3.86 7.42
C THR A 412 -15.13 4.58 6.22
N ASP A 413 -16.03 3.90 5.51
CA ASP A 413 -16.81 4.50 4.43
C ASP A 413 -18.06 5.20 5.02
N ARG A 414 -18.34 6.44 4.61
CA ARG A 414 -19.55 7.16 5.03
C ARG A 414 -20.82 6.73 4.27
N SER A 415 -20.74 6.01 3.16
CA SER A 415 -21.91 5.57 2.39
C SER A 415 -22.56 4.32 3.03
N THR A 416 -21.84 3.20 3.03
CA THR A 416 -22.21 1.91 3.68
C THR A 416 -22.10 1.92 5.21
N LYS A 417 -21.34 2.87 5.78
CA LYS A 417 -20.91 2.89 7.20
C LYS A 417 -20.02 1.71 7.63
N SER A 418 -19.44 0.98 6.67
CA SER A 418 -18.55 -0.17 6.91
C SER A 418 -17.15 0.26 7.37
N ILE A 419 -16.49 -0.64 8.10
CA ILE A 419 -15.06 -0.57 8.39
C ILE A 419 -14.33 -1.21 7.20
N LEU A 420 -13.65 -0.40 6.40
CA LEU A 420 -12.85 -0.86 5.26
C LEU A 420 -11.54 -1.48 5.75
N PHE A 421 -10.88 -0.83 6.71
CA PHE A 421 -9.62 -1.28 7.32
C PHE A 421 -9.59 -1.01 8.81
N MET A 422 -8.90 -1.87 9.56
CA MET A 422 -8.69 -1.76 11.00
C MET A 422 -7.24 -2.12 11.34
N GLY A 423 -6.65 -1.42 12.31
CA GLY A 423 -5.33 -1.77 12.82
C GLY A 423 -4.89 -1.05 14.09
N LYS A 424 -3.78 -1.52 14.67
CA LYS A 424 -3.01 -0.88 15.73
C LYS A 424 -1.61 -0.59 15.21
N ILE A 425 -1.19 0.67 15.33
CA ILE A 425 0.14 1.15 14.95
C ILE A 425 0.93 1.38 16.24
N SER A 426 1.73 0.40 16.68
CA SER A 426 2.65 0.59 17.81
C SER A 426 4.04 1.10 17.36
N ASN A 427 4.39 0.96 16.08
CA ASN A 427 5.63 1.51 15.53
C ASN A 427 5.44 1.99 14.07
N PRO A 428 5.38 3.31 13.82
CA PRO A 428 5.28 3.89 12.47
C PRO A 428 6.49 3.62 11.56
N ASN A 429 7.65 3.28 12.13
CA ASN A 429 8.91 3.03 11.43
C ASN A 429 9.61 1.76 11.98
N PRO A 430 9.04 0.56 11.74
CA PRO A 430 9.48 -0.70 12.37
C PRO A 430 10.89 -1.15 11.94
N LYS A 431 11.51 -0.49 10.96
CA LYS A 431 12.89 -0.73 10.53
C LYS A 431 13.92 0.13 11.28
N SER A 432 13.48 1.09 12.10
CA SER A 432 14.34 2.07 12.78
C SER A 432 14.47 1.86 14.29
N ILE A 433 14.37 0.62 14.77
CA ILE A 433 14.48 0.30 16.21
C ILE A 433 15.88 0.68 16.70
N ILE A 434 15.98 1.82 17.38
CA ILE A 434 17.16 2.23 18.11
C ILE A 434 17.17 1.46 19.43
N PHE A 435 17.93 0.37 19.48
CA PHE A 435 18.21 -0.29 20.74
C PHE A 435 18.89 0.70 21.70
N PRO A 436 18.42 0.86 22.95
CA PRO A 436 19.16 1.62 23.94
C PRO A 436 20.50 0.92 24.16
N PHE A 437 21.60 1.63 23.88
CA PHE A 437 22.96 1.06 23.98
C PHE A 437 23.22 0.53 25.40
N ALA A 438 23.22 -0.80 25.53
CA ALA A 438 23.67 -1.46 26.75
C ALA A 438 25.12 -1.01 27.04
N ALA A 439 25.37 -0.58 28.27
CA ALA A 439 26.62 0.07 28.64
C ALA A 439 27.82 -0.89 28.65
N CYS A 440 28.44 -1.11 27.47
CA CYS A 440 29.69 -1.85 27.35
C CYS A 440 30.80 -1.15 28.14
N SER A 441 31.14 -1.74 29.29
CA SER A 441 32.30 -1.30 30.08
C SER A 441 33.60 -1.58 29.31
N PRO A 442 34.59 -0.67 29.32
CA PRO A 442 35.77 -0.78 28.47
C PRO A 442 36.75 -1.85 28.98
N MET A 443 37.00 -2.89 28.18
CA MET A 443 38.14 -3.79 28.39
C MET A 443 39.34 -3.38 27.52
N HIS A 444 40.40 -2.92 28.21
CA HIS A 444 41.81 -3.06 27.88
C HIS A 444 42.21 -3.42 26.44
N GLY A 445 42.66 -2.42 25.67
CA GLY A 445 43.36 -2.62 24.39
C GLY A 445 44.03 -1.34 23.90
N HIS A 446 45.35 -1.24 24.03
CA HIS A 446 46.09 -0.05 23.60
C HIS A 446 46.03 0.14 22.07
N TYR A 447 45.80 1.37 21.61
CA TYR A 447 46.78 2.08 20.77
C TYR A 447 46.64 3.61 20.91
N LYS A 448 47.52 4.37 20.27
CA LYS A 448 47.91 5.73 20.72
C LYS A 448 46.91 6.83 20.38
N VAL A 449 46.65 7.68 21.38
CA VAL A 449 46.09 9.02 21.21
C VAL A 449 46.99 9.88 20.33
N CYS A 450 46.44 10.55 19.32
CA CYS A 450 47.02 11.78 18.76
C CYS A 450 46.35 12.99 19.43
N LYS A 451 47.12 14.02 19.79
CA LYS A 451 46.65 15.09 20.69
C LYS A 451 47.03 16.47 20.14
N GLY A 452 46.03 17.19 19.62
CA GLY A 452 46.17 18.55 19.08
C GLY A 452 45.08 18.83 18.05
N CYS A 453 44.20 19.85 18.20
CA CYS A 453 44.06 20.81 19.30
C CYS A 453 42.57 21.07 19.57
N MET A 454 42.20 21.18 20.86
CA MET A 454 40.99 21.93 21.25
C MET A 454 41.35 23.40 21.42
N GLY A 455 40.54 24.30 20.89
CA GLY A 455 40.75 25.75 21.04
C GLY A 455 39.50 26.56 20.69
N ALA A 456 39.13 27.47 21.59
CA ALA A 456 38.12 28.53 21.43
C ALA A 456 36.69 28.12 21.04
N VAL A 457 35.81 28.02 22.05
CA VAL A 457 34.38 28.30 21.89
C VAL A 457 34.17 29.82 21.91
N THR A 458 33.56 30.38 20.86
CA THR A 458 32.76 31.61 20.91
C THR A 458 31.71 31.58 19.81
N SER A 459 30.52 32.13 20.07
CA SER A 459 29.41 32.18 19.13
C SER A 459 29.46 33.40 18.21
N THR A 460 28.91 33.28 17.00
CA THR A 460 28.26 34.40 16.30
C THR A 460 27.12 33.85 15.45
N VAL A 461 26.02 34.61 15.36
CA VAL A 461 24.85 34.31 14.51
C VAL A 461 25.16 34.67 13.05
N ALA A 462 24.39 34.09 12.11
CA ALA A 462 24.26 34.45 10.69
C ALA A 462 25.05 33.65 9.62
N THR A 463 24.63 32.39 9.43
CA THR A 463 24.33 31.86 8.08
C THR A 463 23.13 30.92 8.15
N ASP A 464 22.01 31.44 8.64
CA ASP A 464 20.69 30.92 8.27
C ASP A 464 20.22 31.65 6.99
N MET A 465 19.28 31.05 6.26
CA MET A 465 18.81 31.39 4.91
C MET A 465 19.74 31.01 3.74
N ILE A 466 19.10 30.71 2.60
CA ILE A 466 19.68 30.31 1.29
C ILE A 466 20.38 28.93 1.24
N LYS A 467 19.62 27.83 1.43
CA LYS A 467 19.80 26.54 0.67
C LYS A 467 18.71 25.47 0.97
N LYS A 468 17.41 25.74 0.76
CA LYS A 468 16.36 24.67 0.82
C LYS A 468 15.05 24.89 0.03
N GLN A 469 15.12 25.52 -1.15
CA GLN A 469 14.04 25.41 -2.15
C GLN A 469 14.07 24.01 -2.79
N ARG A 470 13.27 23.04 -2.33
CA ARG A 470 12.97 21.84 -3.15
C ARG A 470 12.28 22.31 -4.45
N LEU A 471 12.62 21.68 -5.57
CA LEU A 471 12.06 22.00 -6.89
C LEU A 471 10.55 21.62 -6.94
N PRO A 472 9.74 22.26 -7.80
CA PRO A 472 8.43 21.76 -8.18
C PRO A 472 8.49 20.30 -8.67
N ALA A 473 7.42 19.53 -8.44
CA ALA A 473 7.38 18.11 -8.81
C ALA A 473 7.46 17.83 -10.33
N GLU A 474 7.25 18.86 -11.16
CA GLU A 474 7.36 18.81 -12.63
C GLU A 474 8.83 18.73 -13.11
N LEU A 475 9.78 19.23 -12.31
CA LEU A 475 11.22 19.30 -12.64
C LEU A 475 12.02 18.07 -12.18
N LEU A 476 11.33 16.94 -11.98
CA LEU A 476 11.90 15.65 -11.56
C LEU A 476 12.07 14.65 -12.71
N TYR A 477 11.57 14.94 -13.91
CA TYR A 477 11.61 14.09 -15.10
C TYR A 477 12.66 14.57 -16.10
N PHE A 478 13.15 13.69 -16.97
CA PHE A 478 13.86 14.09 -18.19
C PHE A 478 12.81 14.35 -19.28
N ASP A 479 13.03 15.33 -20.17
CA ASP A 479 12.11 15.55 -21.30
C ASP A 479 12.41 14.51 -22.39
N GLU A 480 11.42 13.67 -22.73
CA GLU A 480 11.51 12.68 -23.82
C GLU A 480 11.94 13.30 -25.16
N LYS A 481 11.71 14.61 -25.38
CA LYS A 481 12.14 15.35 -26.58
C LYS A 481 13.62 15.74 -26.57
N LEU A 482 14.27 15.68 -25.42
CA LEU A 482 15.70 15.93 -25.23
C LEU A 482 16.51 14.63 -25.13
N THR A 483 15.87 13.47 -25.02
CA THR A 483 16.54 12.18 -25.23
C THR A 483 17.09 12.10 -26.66
N SER A 484 18.37 11.76 -26.79
CA SER A 484 19.02 11.62 -28.09
C SER A 484 20.01 10.44 -28.10
N LYS A 485 20.30 9.90 -29.29
CA LYS A 485 21.29 8.82 -29.42
C LYS A 485 22.70 9.35 -29.24
N ALA A 486 23.44 8.81 -28.27
CA ALA A 486 24.84 9.19 -28.00
C ALA A 486 25.74 7.96 -27.78
N ASP A 487 27.05 8.17 -27.88
CA ASP A 487 28.08 7.19 -27.55
C ASP A 487 28.22 7.02 -26.03
N PHE A 488 28.15 5.79 -25.54
CA PHE A 488 28.63 5.38 -24.22
C PHE A 488 29.88 4.51 -24.38
N HIS A 489 30.95 4.88 -23.69
CA HIS A 489 32.26 4.23 -23.72
C HIS A 489 32.30 3.15 -22.63
N VAL A 490 32.11 1.89 -23.00
CA VAL A 490 32.14 0.74 -22.05
C VAL A 490 33.57 0.49 -21.56
N ASP A 491 34.54 0.64 -22.45
CA ASP A 491 35.98 0.63 -22.18
C ASP A 491 36.72 1.48 -23.24
N GLU A 492 38.06 1.50 -23.22
CA GLU A 492 38.91 2.27 -24.16
C GLU A 492 38.67 1.95 -25.65
N ASN A 493 38.18 0.74 -25.96
CA ASN A 493 38.00 0.20 -27.31
C ASN A 493 36.51 -0.03 -27.66
N THR A 494 35.67 -0.27 -26.65
CA THR A 494 34.26 -0.61 -26.83
C THR A 494 33.34 0.59 -26.61
N LYS A 495 32.59 0.96 -27.66
CA LYS A 495 31.47 1.90 -27.57
C LYS A 495 30.14 1.24 -27.90
N VAL A 496 29.07 1.72 -27.27
CA VAL A 496 27.67 1.37 -27.57
C VAL A 496 26.84 2.63 -27.72
N THR A 497 25.82 2.60 -28.58
CA THR A 497 24.90 3.74 -28.76
C THR A 497 23.72 3.61 -27.80
N VAL A 498 23.54 4.59 -26.94
CA VAL A 498 22.50 4.63 -25.89
C VAL A 498 21.48 5.72 -26.17
N ASP A 499 20.28 5.59 -25.60
CA ASP A 499 19.36 6.72 -25.42
C ASP A 499 19.86 7.56 -24.26
N MET A 500 20.44 8.72 -24.56
CA MET A 500 21.01 9.66 -23.60
C MET A 500 20.00 10.74 -23.29
N MET A 501 19.49 10.74 -22.06
CA MET A 501 18.45 11.63 -21.57
C MET A 501 19.10 12.91 -21.02
N GLN A 502 18.64 14.09 -21.47
CA GLN A 502 19.16 15.37 -21.00
C GLN A 502 18.20 16.07 -20.02
N ARG A 503 18.74 16.62 -18.93
CA ARG A 503 17.98 17.44 -17.96
C ARG A 503 18.84 18.51 -17.30
N SER A 504 18.39 19.77 -17.41
CA SER A 504 18.98 20.93 -16.75
C SER A 504 18.25 21.28 -15.46
N GLY A 505 18.96 21.66 -14.39
CA GLY A 505 18.32 22.01 -13.12
C GLY A 505 19.27 22.18 -11.93
N ARG A 506 18.72 22.40 -10.73
CA ARG A 506 19.49 22.62 -9.50
C ARG A 506 19.67 21.38 -8.64
N TYR A 507 20.81 20.71 -8.79
CA TYR A 507 21.17 19.46 -8.09
C TYR A 507 22.30 19.67 -7.08
N ASP A 508 22.36 18.79 -6.10
CA ASP A 508 23.42 18.73 -5.10
C ASP A 508 24.54 17.81 -5.64
N LEU A 509 25.77 18.33 -5.73
CA LEU A 509 26.92 17.65 -6.33
C LEU A 509 28.20 17.85 -5.50
N TYR A 510 29.18 16.98 -5.68
CA TYR A 510 30.53 17.13 -5.12
C TYR A 510 31.58 16.66 -6.14
N GLU A 511 32.66 17.42 -6.29
CA GLU A 511 33.84 17.01 -7.06
C GLU A 511 34.92 16.53 -6.09
N ASP A 512 35.05 15.22 -5.96
CA ASP A 512 36.09 14.60 -5.13
C ASP A 512 37.37 14.43 -5.95
N GLN A 513 38.08 15.55 -6.16
CA GLN A 513 39.29 15.60 -7.00
C GLN A 513 40.47 14.82 -6.39
N ASP A 514 40.49 14.64 -5.06
CA ASP A 514 41.50 13.81 -4.37
C ASP A 514 41.25 12.31 -4.56
N ASN A 515 40.00 11.89 -4.84
CA ASN A 515 39.60 10.50 -5.00
C ASN A 515 39.04 10.16 -6.41
N PHE A 516 39.27 11.02 -7.40
CA PHE A 516 38.96 10.80 -8.82
C PHE A 516 37.48 10.54 -9.13
N SER A 517 36.54 11.26 -8.50
CA SER A 517 35.11 11.08 -8.78
C SER A 517 34.27 12.35 -8.70
N THR A 518 33.21 12.39 -9.51
CA THR A 518 32.10 13.35 -9.36
C THR A 518 30.89 12.65 -8.78
N VAL A 519 30.38 13.15 -7.65
CA VAL A 519 29.17 12.65 -6.99
C VAL A 519 27.99 13.57 -7.32
N LEU A 520 26.85 12.98 -7.68
CA LEU A 520 25.64 13.70 -8.09
C LEU A 520 24.40 13.08 -7.46
N MET A 521 23.59 13.91 -6.79
CA MET A 521 22.33 13.48 -6.18
C MET A 521 21.13 13.80 -7.08
N LEU A 522 20.47 12.76 -7.62
CA LEU A 522 19.21 12.88 -8.35
C LEU A 522 18.05 12.50 -7.41
N PRO A 523 17.21 13.45 -6.96
CA PRO A 523 16.06 13.13 -6.12
C PRO A 523 15.01 12.36 -6.93
N TYR A 524 14.46 11.29 -6.36
CA TYR A 524 13.26 10.64 -6.88
C TYR A 524 11.98 11.31 -6.36
N LYS A 525 10.86 10.91 -6.95
CA LYS A 525 9.51 11.15 -6.41
C LYS A 525 9.28 10.24 -5.19
N GLY A 526 9.57 10.75 -3.99
CA GLY A 526 9.36 10.03 -2.72
C GLY A 526 10.51 10.25 -1.72
N ASN A 527 10.65 9.36 -0.75
CA ASN A 527 11.77 9.34 0.20
C ASN A 527 12.98 8.54 -0.36
N ALA A 528 13.34 8.73 -1.63
CA ALA A 528 14.49 8.09 -2.24
C ALA A 528 15.33 9.09 -3.03
N VAL A 529 16.64 8.86 -3.05
CA VAL A 529 17.59 9.64 -3.85
C VAL A 529 18.60 8.71 -4.51
N MET A 530 18.79 8.89 -5.82
CA MET A 530 19.89 8.23 -6.52
C MET A 530 21.15 9.06 -6.28
N MET A 531 22.11 8.49 -5.55
CA MET A 531 23.49 8.94 -5.56
C MET A 531 24.16 8.26 -6.76
N ILE A 532 24.61 9.05 -7.73
CA ILE A 532 25.51 8.57 -8.77
C ILE A 532 26.93 8.98 -8.40
N VAL A 533 27.86 8.04 -8.51
CA VAL A 533 29.29 8.31 -8.44
C VAL A 533 29.88 8.01 -9.81
N LEU A 534 30.37 9.05 -10.47
CA LEU A 534 30.97 9.00 -11.79
C LEU A 534 32.50 9.14 -11.65
N PRO A 535 33.28 8.05 -11.75
CA PRO A 535 34.74 8.11 -11.71
C PRO A 535 35.31 8.92 -12.88
N ASP A 536 36.52 9.44 -12.73
CA ASP A 536 37.32 9.93 -13.85
C ASP A 536 37.63 8.80 -14.86
N GLU A 537 38.05 9.17 -16.07
CA GLU A 537 38.31 8.20 -17.14
C GLU A 537 39.42 7.21 -16.72
N GLY A 538 39.10 5.91 -16.77
CA GLY A 538 39.96 4.83 -16.27
C GLY A 538 39.94 4.58 -14.76
N LYS A 539 39.35 5.45 -13.93
CA LYS A 539 39.48 5.45 -12.45
C LYS A 539 38.47 4.62 -11.66
N MET A 540 37.68 3.79 -12.33
CA MET A 540 36.65 2.96 -11.69
C MET A 540 37.19 2.08 -10.55
N LYS A 541 38.37 1.47 -10.71
CA LYS A 541 38.92 0.54 -9.69
C LYS A 541 39.36 1.25 -8.41
N GLU A 542 39.94 2.44 -8.54
CA GLU A 542 40.30 3.29 -7.42
C GLU A 542 39.04 3.73 -6.64
N VAL A 543 37.99 4.16 -7.33
CA VAL A 543 36.71 4.54 -6.69
C VAL A 543 36.01 3.33 -6.06
N GLU A 544 36.02 2.16 -6.70
CA GLU A 544 35.47 0.92 -6.11
C GLU A 544 36.18 0.50 -4.82
N ALA A 545 37.50 0.74 -4.71
CA ALA A 545 38.27 0.43 -3.52
C ALA A 545 37.97 1.37 -2.33
N LEU A 546 37.31 2.50 -2.58
CA LEU A 546 36.94 3.50 -1.56
C LEU A 546 35.50 3.35 -1.04
N ILE A 547 34.71 2.40 -1.55
CA ILE A 547 33.33 2.17 -1.11
C ILE A 547 33.30 1.62 0.33
N CYS A 548 33.25 2.53 1.30
CA CYS A 548 33.06 2.23 2.71
C CYS A 548 32.10 3.24 3.34
N LYS A 549 31.58 2.90 4.54
CA LYS A 549 30.64 3.75 5.28
C LYS A 549 31.13 5.21 5.41
N ASP A 550 32.38 5.39 5.82
CA ASP A 550 32.89 6.71 6.19
C ASP A 550 33.17 7.57 4.94
N HIS A 551 33.48 6.97 3.79
CA HIS A 551 33.64 7.68 2.52
C HIS A 551 32.28 8.04 1.87
N LEU A 552 31.27 7.17 1.99
CA LEU A 552 29.89 7.52 1.60
C LEU A 552 29.33 8.70 2.43
N ILE A 553 29.71 8.79 3.72
CA ILE A 553 29.40 9.95 4.57
C ILE A 553 30.17 11.19 4.08
N HIS A 554 31.48 11.07 3.84
CA HIS A 554 32.30 12.18 3.32
C HIS A 554 31.72 12.78 2.02
N TRP A 555 31.35 11.94 1.06
CA TRP A 555 30.70 12.38 -0.18
C TRP A 555 29.37 13.09 0.07
N HIS A 556 28.57 12.64 1.04
CA HIS A 556 27.29 13.26 1.37
C HIS A 556 27.45 14.63 2.08
N GLU A 557 28.42 14.76 2.98
CA GLU A 557 28.65 15.97 3.76
C GLU A 557 29.22 17.14 2.94
N ASN A 558 29.94 16.86 1.85
CA ASN A 558 30.58 17.88 1.00
C ASN A 558 29.74 18.29 -0.23
N LEU A 559 28.51 17.77 -0.35
CA LEU A 559 27.58 18.16 -1.42
C LEU A 559 27.25 19.66 -1.39
N PHE A 560 27.38 20.31 -2.54
CA PHE A 560 26.93 21.68 -2.75
C PHE A 560 25.95 21.78 -3.92
N ARG A 561 24.91 22.61 -3.74
CA ARG A 561 23.92 22.84 -4.78
C ARG A 561 24.40 23.79 -5.86
N SER A 562 24.37 23.34 -7.11
CA SER A 562 24.69 24.13 -8.31
C SER A 562 23.59 23.98 -9.38
N TYR A 563 23.67 24.73 -10.49
CA TYR A 563 22.84 24.50 -11.68
C TYR A 563 23.65 23.70 -12.69
N VAL A 564 23.11 22.55 -13.13
CA VAL A 564 23.82 21.53 -13.90
C VAL A 564 22.95 21.03 -15.06
N ASP A 565 23.57 20.85 -16.22
CA ASP A 565 23.06 20.08 -17.35
C ASP A 565 23.56 18.63 -17.23
N ILE A 566 22.64 17.69 -17.04
CA ILE A 566 22.95 16.28 -16.85
C ILE A 566 22.58 15.51 -18.12
N PHE A 567 23.49 14.66 -18.59
CA PHE A 567 23.25 13.67 -19.64
C PHE A 567 23.38 12.27 -19.04
N LEU A 568 22.26 11.57 -18.86
CA LEU A 568 22.16 10.26 -18.22
C LEU A 568 21.67 9.20 -19.23
N PRO A 569 22.36 8.07 -19.43
CA PRO A 569 21.86 7.02 -20.29
C PRO A 569 20.64 6.35 -19.67
N LYS A 570 19.66 6.00 -20.51
CA LYS A 570 18.58 5.07 -20.20
C LYS A 570 19.17 3.66 -20.01
N PHE A 571 18.82 2.98 -18.93
CA PHE A 571 19.31 1.63 -18.64
C PHE A 571 18.28 0.78 -17.90
N SER A 572 18.42 -0.54 -18.01
CA SER A 572 17.72 -1.50 -17.15
C SER A 572 18.69 -2.62 -16.79
N ILE A 573 18.91 -2.85 -15.50
CA ILE A 573 19.72 -3.97 -15.01
C ILE A 573 18.82 -5.00 -14.34
N SER A 574 19.06 -6.27 -14.64
CA SER A 574 18.48 -7.42 -13.94
C SER A 574 19.61 -8.37 -13.57
N THR A 575 19.72 -8.78 -12.31
CA THR A 575 20.79 -9.70 -11.88
C THR A 575 20.27 -10.72 -10.87
N ASP A 576 20.48 -11.99 -11.19
CA ASP A 576 20.22 -13.15 -10.34
C ASP A 576 21.54 -13.64 -9.71
N VAL A 577 21.90 -13.15 -8.52
CA VAL A 577 23.18 -13.49 -7.85
C VAL A 577 23.00 -14.68 -6.91
N PRO A 578 23.73 -15.80 -7.10
CA PRO A 578 23.76 -16.91 -6.15
C PRO A 578 24.67 -16.58 -4.95
N LEU A 579 24.10 -15.93 -3.93
CA LEU A 579 24.82 -15.41 -2.76
C LEU A 579 25.52 -16.46 -1.89
N LYS A 580 25.27 -17.77 -2.08
CA LYS A 580 25.81 -18.85 -1.22
C LYS A 580 27.33 -18.75 -1.00
N ASN A 581 28.10 -18.61 -2.07
CA ASN A 581 29.57 -18.56 -1.97
C ASN A 581 30.03 -17.27 -1.29
N ILE A 582 29.45 -16.13 -1.69
CA ILE A 582 29.73 -14.80 -1.13
C ILE A 582 29.47 -14.78 0.38
N LEU A 583 28.32 -15.28 0.84
CA LEU A 583 27.98 -15.34 2.27
C LEU A 583 28.91 -16.29 3.04
N THR A 584 29.36 -17.37 2.41
CA THR A 584 30.36 -18.29 2.98
C THR A 584 31.72 -17.61 3.13
N GLU A 585 32.17 -16.86 2.13
CA GLU A 585 33.40 -16.06 2.15
C GLU A 585 33.34 -14.90 3.17
N MET A 586 32.15 -14.32 3.37
CA MET A 586 31.84 -13.36 4.43
C MET A 586 31.73 -13.99 5.84
N GLY A 587 32.07 -15.28 5.99
CA GLY A 587 32.15 -15.97 7.28
C GLY A 587 30.86 -16.67 7.74
N ILE A 588 29.76 -16.57 6.99
CA ILE A 588 28.50 -17.28 7.28
C ILE A 588 28.61 -18.72 6.77
N VAL A 589 29.57 -19.49 7.29
CA VAL A 589 29.90 -20.83 6.79
C VAL A 589 28.93 -21.90 7.32
N SER A 590 28.68 -21.92 8.63
CA SER A 590 27.93 -22.99 9.31
C SER A 590 26.54 -23.21 8.72
N ALA A 591 25.82 -22.13 8.40
CA ALA A 591 24.48 -22.10 7.82
C ALA A 591 24.31 -22.99 6.57
N PHE A 592 25.36 -23.21 5.79
CA PHE A 592 25.33 -23.99 4.54
C PHE A 592 25.82 -25.45 4.71
N THR A 593 26.12 -25.88 5.93
CA THR A 593 26.73 -27.18 6.27
C THR A 593 25.84 -28.05 7.17
N ASP A 594 26.21 -29.30 7.40
CA ASP A 594 25.52 -30.21 8.35
C ASP A 594 25.82 -29.89 9.83
N ALA A 595 26.60 -28.83 10.06
CA ALA A 595 26.79 -28.15 11.34
C ALA A 595 26.01 -26.81 11.43
N ALA A 596 25.02 -26.59 10.55
CA ALA A 596 24.03 -25.54 10.77
C ALA A 596 23.23 -25.86 12.04
N ASP A 597 22.90 -24.82 12.80
CA ASP A 597 22.12 -24.91 14.03
C ASP A 597 20.94 -23.94 13.92
N PHE A 598 19.76 -24.50 13.66
CA PHE A 598 18.51 -23.77 13.43
C PHE A 598 17.37 -24.34 14.29
N PRO A 599 17.52 -24.35 15.63
CA PRO A 599 16.56 -25.00 16.54
C PRO A 599 15.16 -24.38 16.43
N GLY A 600 15.08 -23.07 16.21
CA GLY A 600 13.81 -22.36 15.94
C GLY A 600 13.17 -22.62 14.57
N ILE A 601 13.70 -23.57 13.77
CA ILE A 601 13.11 -24.02 12.50
C ILE A 601 12.75 -25.51 12.59
N SER A 602 13.61 -26.35 13.20
CA SER A 602 13.28 -27.74 13.52
C SER A 602 14.20 -28.28 14.62
N GLU A 603 13.62 -28.82 15.68
CA GLU A 603 14.34 -29.54 16.74
C GLU A 603 14.56 -31.02 16.39
N GLU A 604 13.67 -31.62 15.58
CA GLU A 604 13.73 -33.06 15.22
C GLU A 604 14.61 -33.34 13.99
N THR A 605 14.83 -32.36 13.12
CA THR A 605 15.54 -32.54 11.85
C THR A 605 16.57 -31.45 11.61
N LYS A 606 17.84 -31.85 11.39
CA LYS A 606 18.91 -30.92 11.00
C LYS A 606 18.66 -30.34 9.61
N VAL A 607 18.18 -29.10 9.57
CA VAL A 607 18.02 -28.29 8.36
C VAL A 607 19.28 -27.45 8.10
N LYS A 608 19.54 -27.11 6.83
CA LYS A 608 20.63 -26.22 6.42
C LYS A 608 20.24 -25.42 5.18
N VAL A 609 20.84 -24.24 5.00
CA VAL A 609 20.60 -23.40 3.82
C VAL A 609 21.21 -24.07 2.59
N SER A 610 20.37 -24.49 1.65
CA SER A 610 20.82 -25.18 0.43
C SER A 610 21.36 -24.19 -0.61
N LYS A 611 20.62 -23.09 -0.84
CA LYS A 611 20.84 -22.06 -1.86
C LYS A 611 20.35 -20.71 -1.29
N VAL A 612 21.02 -19.62 -1.64
CA VAL A 612 20.48 -18.25 -1.52
C VAL A 612 20.63 -17.58 -2.88
N THR A 613 19.58 -16.93 -3.35
CA THR A 613 19.58 -16.15 -4.60
C THR A 613 18.96 -14.80 -4.33
N HIS A 614 19.65 -13.73 -4.74
CA HIS A 614 19.10 -12.38 -4.74
C HIS A 614 18.83 -11.98 -6.18
N LYS A 615 17.58 -11.62 -6.47
CA LYS A 615 17.17 -11.02 -7.74
C LYS A 615 16.87 -9.55 -7.51
N ALA A 616 17.59 -8.68 -8.23
CA ALA A 616 17.30 -7.26 -8.29
C ALA A 616 16.99 -6.87 -9.73
N VAL A 617 16.02 -5.97 -9.91
CA VAL A 617 15.72 -5.31 -11.18
C VAL A 617 15.64 -3.80 -10.91
N LEU A 618 16.37 -3.01 -11.70
CA LEU A 618 16.33 -1.56 -11.66
C LEU A 618 16.31 -1.02 -13.09
N SER A 619 15.23 -0.34 -13.44
CA SER A 619 15.06 0.36 -14.72
C SER A 619 15.03 1.86 -14.50
N VAL A 620 15.69 2.62 -15.36
CA VAL A 620 15.80 4.08 -15.31
C VAL A 620 15.56 4.64 -16.71
N ASP A 621 14.50 5.43 -16.83
CA ASP A 621 14.05 6.08 -18.07
C ASP A 621 13.65 7.55 -17.84
N GLU A 622 13.08 8.18 -18.86
CA GLU A 622 12.77 9.61 -18.88
C GLU A 622 11.75 10.02 -17.81
N LYS A 623 10.80 9.12 -17.53
CA LYS A 623 9.73 9.28 -16.53
C LYS A 623 10.23 8.93 -15.13
N GLY A 624 11.28 8.12 -15.04
CA GLY A 624 11.57 7.33 -13.85
C GLY A 624 10.38 6.43 -13.50
N THR A 625 10.36 5.91 -12.29
CA THR A 625 9.20 5.16 -11.80
C THR A 625 7.98 6.10 -11.67
N GLU A 626 6.95 5.81 -12.46
CA GLU A 626 5.77 6.61 -12.86
C GLU A 626 5.06 7.47 -11.77
N ALA A 627 4.22 8.46 -12.09
CA ALA A 627 4.21 9.57 -13.06
C ALA A 627 3.45 10.76 -12.35
N ALA A 628 3.01 11.89 -12.89
CA ALA A 628 3.03 12.48 -14.23
C ALA A 628 3.23 14.03 -14.12
N ALA A 629 2.69 14.85 -15.03
CA ALA A 629 3.08 16.26 -15.22
C ALA A 629 1.93 17.30 -15.33
N VAL A 630 2.29 18.57 -15.05
CA VAL A 630 1.67 19.84 -15.49
C VAL A 630 2.85 20.77 -15.94
N THR A 631 2.66 22.06 -16.22
CA THR A 631 3.69 22.95 -16.82
C THR A 631 3.89 24.25 -16.02
N THR A 632 5.15 24.63 -15.77
CA THR A 632 5.55 25.90 -15.15
C THR A 632 6.63 26.65 -15.93
N ILE A 633 6.75 27.96 -15.68
CA ILE A 633 7.68 28.89 -16.35
C ILE A 633 8.82 29.25 -15.38
N GLU A 634 10.08 29.06 -15.79
CA GLU A 634 11.27 29.45 -15.03
C GLU A 634 11.90 30.78 -15.46
N ILE A 635 12.70 31.38 -14.58
CA ILE A 635 13.55 32.55 -14.86
C ILE A 635 15.01 32.13 -14.71
N MET A 636 15.80 32.26 -15.79
CA MET A 636 17.17 31.74 -15.87
C MET A 636 18.24 32.72 -15.32
N PRO A 637 19.34 32.20 -14.71
CA PRO A 637 20.53 32.99 -14.38
C PRO A 637 21.43 33.24 -15.59
N MET A 638 22.30 34.25 -15.52
CA MET A 638 23.14 34.72 -16.65
C MET A 638 24.52 34.02 -16.78
N SER A 639 24.68 32.80 -16.26
CA SER A 639 25.92 32.04 -16.31
C SER A 639 25.71 30.70 -17.04
N LEU A 640 26.69 30.27 -17.84
CA LEU A 640 26.66 28.94 -18.45
C LEU A 640 26.53 27.84 -17.38
N PRO A 641 25.73 26.79 -17.62
CA PRO A 641 25.55 25.69 -16.68
C PRO A 641 26.82 24.82 -16.61
N TYR A 642 27.03 24.16 -15.46
CA TYR A 642 28.01 23.08 -15.35
C TYR A 642 27.47 21.83 -16.07
N VAL A 643 28.32 21.01 -16.70
CA VAL A 643 27.87 19.87 -17.52
C VAL A 643 28.39 18.55 -16.95
N ILE A 644 27.50 17.62 -16.61
CA ILE A 644 27.84 16.25 -16.20
C ILE A 644 27.33 15.28 -17.26
N ASN A 645 28.25 14.56 -17.91
CA ASN A 645 27.94 13.58 -18.94
C ASN A 645 28.32 12.17 -18.48
N LEU A 646 27.33 11.29 -18.33
CA LEU A 646 27.49 9.92 -17.86
C LEU A 646 27.66 8.94 -19.03
N ASN A 647 28.64 9.25 -19.89
CA ASN A 647 28.97 8.50 -21.11
C ASN A 647 30.00 7.38 -20.90
N ARG A 648 30.23 6.93 -19.66
CA ARG A 648 31.21 5.91 -19.26
C ARG A 648 30.76 5.22 -17.97
N PRO A 649 31.31 4.05 -17.59
CA PRO A 649 30.90 3.32 -16.39
C PRO A 649 30.82 4.17 -15.12
N PHE A 650 29.72 4.00 -14.38
CA PHE A 650 29.44 4.71 -13.13
C PHE A 650 28.84 3.77 -12.07
N LEU A 651 28.93 4.18 -10.81
CA LEU A 651 28.28 3.51 -9.69
C LEU A 651 26.94 4.18 -9.38
N VAL A 652 25.93 3.39 -9.08
CA VAL A 652 24.60 3.86 -8.69
C VAL A 652 24.23 3.30 -7.32
N LEU A 653 23.88 4.20 -6.40
CA LEU A 653 23.30 3.86 -5.10
C LEU A 653 21.91 4.50 -5.01
N ILE A 654 20.89 3.71 -4.72
CA ILE A 654 19.58 4.26 -4.34
C ILE A 654 19.54 4.27 -2.82
N LEU A 655 19.56 5.47 -2.26
CA LEU A 655 19.50 5.70 -0.82
C LEU A 655 18.07 6.09 -0.43
N GLU A 656 17.58 5.56 0.69
CA GLU A 656 16.37 6.06 1.34
C GLU A 656 16.72 7.41 2.02
N ASP A 657 15.96 8.48 1.74
CA ASP A 657 16.39 9.85 2.06
C ASP A 657 16.32 10.17 3.57
N SER A 658 15.43 9.53 4.34
CA SER A 658 15.31 9.78 5.78
C SER A 658 16.37 9.03 6.62
N THR A 659 16.71 7.78 6.28
CA THR A 659 17.66 6.92 7.03
C THR A 659 19.05 6.83 6.41
N LYS A 660 19.22 7.25 5.15
CA LYS A 660 20.40 7.00 4.29
C LYS A 660 20.74 5.52 4.08
N SER A 661 19.76 4.63 4.31
CA SER A 661 19.90 3.19 4.03
C SER A 661 20.09 2.94 2.53
N ILE A 662 21.05 2.10 2.18
CA ILE A 662 21.30 1.68 0.79
C ILE A 662 20.23 0.64 0.41
N LEU A 663 19.26 1.05 -0.42
CA LEU A 663 18.19 0.17 -0.93
C LEU A 663 18.68 -0.65 -2.13
N PHE A 664 19.47 -0.02 -3.00
CA PHE A 664 20.15 -0.66 -4.12
C PHE A 664 21.56 -0.11 -4.25
N MET A 665 22.50 -0.94 -4.67
CA MET A 665 23.86 -0.57 -5.07
C MET A 665 24.22 -1.38 -6.32
N GLY A 666 24.82 -0.74 -7.32
CA GLY A 666 25.25 -1.41 -8.54
C GLY A 666 26.29 -0.59 -9.31
N LYS A 667 26.90 -1.24 -10.32
CA LYS A 667 27.82 -0.62 -11.28
C LYS A 667 27.24 -0.77 -12.67
N ILE A 668 26.97 0.35 -13.35
CA ILE A 668 26.52 0.35 -14.74
C ILE A 668 27.78 0.33 -15.61
N THR A 669 28.08 -0.82 -16.20
CA THR A 669 29.22 -1.00 -17.13
C THR A 669 28.80 -0.86 -18.59
N ASN A 670 27.61 -1.33 -18.94
CA ASN A 670 26.99 -1.15 -20.25
C ASN A 670 25.47 -0.92 -20.05
N PRO A 671 24.92 0.26 -20.42
CA PRO A 671 23.49 0.55 -20.33
C PRO A 671 22.56 -0.33 -21.19
N THR A 672 23.09 -1.07 -22.17
CA THR A 672 22.29 -1.78 -23.19
C THR A 672 22.14 -3.30 -22.95
N VAL A 673 22.45 -3.80 -21.75
CA VAL A 673 22.56 -5.25 -21.43
C VAL A 673 21.94 -5.58 -20.08
#